data_AF-A0A8B5WFU7-F1
#
_entry.id   AF-A0A8B5WFU7-F1
#
_cell.length_a   1.000
_cell.length_b   1.000
_cell.length_c   1.000
_cell.angle_alpha   90.00
_cell.angle_beta   90.00
_cell.angle_gamma   90.00
#
_symmetry.space_group_name_H-M   'P 1'
#
loop_
_entity.id
_entity.type
_entity.pdbx_description
1 polymer ?
#
loop_
_entity_poly.entity_id
_entity_poly.type
_entity_poly.pdbx_seq_one_letter_code
_entity_poly.pdbx_strand_id
1 'polypeptide(L)'
;MFRILTTCTILALLAVLPSRAEQPIVIDDAVFETVVVPIAAELIVSPAGSIQPPSGELAIDAGEASRIIIDGALIDVSSSNAIDLSEHAELQVINGAEILGGGTSIPVSELGRVLIQDSTVTGNIGSSSANGAIVEIINSTFGENITVRNGGVIRLVNTSADLVRMDDDALLEVINSTITRPVRLESNTEMLVDEQSVLEGVITMDHSLDLDLRGHIVVSGNSTFITGNSSNRIHLRGGSITAPEPDGRALSLGQAATVRLSDGASITTEGTPISFSDTATVILEPGTSVTSSSGVSIQHLNGLTLSADGAELTGRINAGRSSVVSLHDTRIIGGNRAVALDNGSNLTISGDATEITATSGRAVDLERGSRLVMLGGTIRAAADTSASPIRVDRGSSVFIHGGVIEKANGGGRAVALNRTHTVMDGGTILTAGDNASGIYSSNSSRIHFTGGASILTTGDRDATTSATGSHGIVVRFRSIVDVDGGEIEIQGSGNFALLSVRGSLIKVRNGRFITDPDLDSYDIGAFDEGMVRLYGLADDFTVEVDGSGVGPQPVSLTEGEQVSLGDIYPDFAGAEPFSGVIAGSWSDGEPFALSFTNQYSDESPGEIFLAGVAPDPEPDPGTDTTLQSLTNPSEVNELVTFVAEVSNPDAPPVDGEVLITATSGESCSSNEPTVSGLTAVYSCDIEFQSIGSRGVTAEFSGSDFFDHSTSDALIQQVNIGLFIDRFEAPPGS
;
A
#
# COMPACT_ATOMS: atom_id res chain seq x y z
N MET A 1 -5.98 -59.31 -51.54
CA MET A 1 -6.67 -58.06 -51.88
C MET A 1 -7.98 -58.45 -52.53
N PHE A 2 -9.10 -58.26 -51.83
CA PHE A 2 -10.43 -58.36 -52.43
C PHE A 2 -10.75 -56.98 -53.01
N ARG A 3 -10.79 -56.86 -54.34
CA ARG A 3 -11.10 -55.61 -55.05
C ARG A 3 -12.52 -55.71 -55.59
N ILE A 4 -13.40 -54.81 -55.18
CA ILE A 4 -14.77 -54.73 -55.70
C ILE A 4 -14.75 -53.73 -56.86
N LEU A 5 -14.90 -54.21 -58.09
CA LEU A 5 -14.97 -53.41 -59.32
C LEU A 5 -16.37 -53.58 -59.89
N THR A 6 -17.18 -52.51 -59.96
CA THR A 6 -18.54 -52.61 -60.53
C THR A 6 -18.91 -51.41 -61.38
N THR A 7 -19.17 -51.65 -62.67
CA THR A 7 -19.68 -50.69 -63.66
C THR A 7 -21.22 -50.57 -63.67
N CYS A 8 -21.89 -50.91 -62.57
CA CYS A 8 -23.36 -50.89 -62.49
C CYS A 8 -23.81 -50.22 -61.19
N THR A 9 -24.72 -49.26 -61.31
CA THR A 9 -25.43 -48.60 -60.22
C THR A 9 -26.27 -49.64 -59.48
N ILE A 10 -25.72 -50.25 -58.44
CA ILE A 10 -26.45 -51.19 -57.57
C ILE A 10 -26.93 -50.36 -56.37
N LEU A 11 -28.19 -49.91 -56.44
CA LEU A 11 -28.94 -49.47 -55.27
C LEU A 11 -29.13 -50.70 -54.35
N ALA A 12 -28.77 -50.57 -53.07
CA ALA A 12 -28.90 -51.55 -52.00
C ALA A 12 -28.09 -52.87 -52.12
N LEU A 13 -26.86 -52.87 -51.61
CA LEU A 13 -26.20 -54.10 -51.16
C LEU A 13 -25.52 -53.90 -49.79
N LEU A 14 -26.06 -54.55 -48.76
CA LEU A 14 -25.39 -54.73 -47.47
C LEU A 14 -24.22 -55.70 -47.68
N ALA A 15 -23.00 -55.18 -47.81
CA ALA A 15 -21.81 -56.01 -47.97
C ALA A 15 -21.42 -56.63 -46.61
N VAL A 16 -21.99 -57.80 -46.28
CA VAL A 16 -21.56 -58.58 -45.11
C VAL A 16 -20.26 -59.30 -45.47
N LEU A 17 -19.15 -58.73 -45.01
CA LEU A 17 -17.81 -59.25 -45.24
C LEU A 17 -17.50 -60.41 -44.27
N PRO A 18 -16.65 -61.38 -44.66
CA PRO A 18 -16.32 -62.53 -43.81
C PRO A 18 -15.66 -62.09 -42.49
N SER A 19 -16.03 -62.72 -41.38
CA SER A 19 -15.70 -62.34 -40.00
C SER A 19 -14.21 -62.28 -39.62
N ARG A 20 -13.31 -62.70 -40.53
CA ARG A 20 -11.85 -62.52 -40.44
C ARG A 20 -11.29 -62.38 -41.85
N ALA A 21 -10.99 -61.15 -42.26
CA ALA A 21 -10.30 -60.88 -43.52
C ALA A 21 -8.81 -60.60 -43.24
N GLU A 22 -7.93 -61.54 -43.56
CA GLU A 22 -6.47 -61.35 -43.44
C GLU A 22 -5.89 -60.40 -44.52
N GLN A 23 -6.71 -59.95 -45.47
CA GLN A 23 -6.27 -59.13 -46.60
C GLN A 23 -7.11 -57.85 -46.70
N PRO A 24 -6.50 -56.73 -47.16
CA PRO A 24 -7.21 -55.47 -47.34
C PRO A 24 -8.36 -55.60 -48.34
N ILE A 25 -9.45 -54.92 -48.02
CA ILE A 25 -10.66 -54.79 -48.82
C ILE A 25 -10.58 -53.44 -49.51
N VAL A 26 -10.60 -53.42 -50.84
CA VAL A 26 -10.47 -52.18 -51.63
C VAL A 26 -11.76 -51.92 -52.39
N ILE A 27 -12.38 -50.78 -52.10
CA ILE A 27 -13.51 -50.22 -52.84
C ILE A 27 -12.96 -49.24 -53.89
N ASP A 28 -13.26 -49.50 -55.16
CA ASP A 28 -12.76 -48.74 -56.30
C ASP A 28 -13.86 -48.56 -57.35
N ASP A 29 -14.07 -47.33 -57.84
CA ASP A 29 -15.11 -46.98 -58.84
C ASP A 29 -16.55 -47.45 -58.46
N ALA A 30 -16.91 -47.45 -57.17
CA ALA A 30 -18.21 -47.95 -56.71
C ALA A 30 -18.90 -47.00 -55.72
N VAL A 31 -20.24 -46.95 -55.79
CA VAL A 31 -21.10 -46.19 -54.88
C VAL A 31 -21.78 -47.16 -53.92
N PHE A 32 -21.62 -46.95 -52.61
CA PHE A 32 -22.26 -47.78 -51.58
C PHE A 32 -23.18 -46.96 -50.66
N GLU A 33 -24.24 -47.61 -50.19
CA GLU A 33 -25.15 -47.08 -49.17
C GLU A 33 -24.62 -47.33 -47.75
N THR A 34 -24.18 -48.57 -47.45
CA THR A 34 -23.68 -48.96 -46.11
C THR A 34 -22.57 -50.01 -46.21
N VAL A 35 -21.51 -49.85 -45.40
CA VAL A 35 -20.37 -50.77 -45.31
C VAL A 35 -20.17 -51.25 -43.87
N VAL A 36 -20.23 -52.56 -43.63
CA VAL A 36 -19.91 -53.14 -42.31
C VAL A 36 -18.53 -53.80 -42.38
N VAL A 37 -17.57 -53.27 -41.63
CA VAL A 37 -16.19 -53.75 -41.59
C VAL A 37 -16.01 -54.71 -40.41
N PRO A 38 -15.63 -55.97 -40.65
CA PRO A 38 -15.44 -56.95 -39.59
C PRO A 38 -14.21 -56.63 -38.73
N ILE A 39 -14.17 -57.21 -37.52
CA ILE A 39 -13.07 -57.08 -36.54
C ILE A 39 -11.71 -57.37 -37.21
N ALA A 40 -10.72 -56.52 -36.92
CA ALA A 40 -9.33 -56.63 -37.38
C ALA A 40 -9.15 -56.67 -38.92
N ALA A 41 -10.01 -55.98 -39.67
CA ALA A 41 -9.89 -55.85 -41.12
C ALA A 41 -9.40 -54.44 -41.55
N GLU A 42 -8.76 -54.37 -42.73
CA GLU A 42 -8.36 -53.11 -43.37
C GLU A 42 -9.30 -52.82 -44.56
N LEU A 43 -9.95 -51.65 -44.55
CA LEU A 43 -10.79 -51.14 -45.64
C LEU A 43 -10.10 -49.94 -46.30
N ILE A 44 -10.00 -49.94 -47.62
CA ILE A 44 -9.46 -48.83 -48.41
C ILE A 44 -10.52 -48.36 -49.41
N VAL A 45 -10.90 -47.08 -49.35
CA VAL A 45 -11.80 -46.42 -50.30
C VAL A 45 -10.96 -45.50 -51.19
N SER A 46 -10.90 -45.78 -52.48
CA SER A 46 -10.07 -45.05 -53.46
C SER A 46 -10.79 -43.82 -54.06
N PRO A 47 -10.08 -42.92 -54.78
CA PRO A 47 -10.60 -41.61 -55.18
C PRO A 47 -11.85 -41.62 -56.08
N ALA A 48 -12.13 -42.72 -56.74
CA ALA A 48 -13.30 -42.85 -57.62
C ALA A 48 -14.50 -43.53 -56.95
N GLY A 49 -14.34 -43.99 -55.70
CA GLY A 49 -15.44 -44.47 -54.88
C GLY A 49 -16.21 -43.32 -54.22
N SER A 50 -17.50 -43.52 -53.96
CA SER A 50 -18.27 -42.66 -53.07
C SER A 50 -19.17 -43.47 -52.14
N ILE A 51 -19.45 -42.93 -50.96
CA ILE A 51 -20.38 -43.53 -50.00
C ILE A 51 -21.48 -42.50 -49.74
N GLN A 52 -22.73 -42.89 -50.03
CA GLN A 52 -23.92 -42.05 -49.90
C GLN A 52 -25.05 -42.85 -49.24
N PRO A 53 -25.11 -42.91 -47.90
CA PRO A 53 -26.16 -43.62 -47.18
C PRO A 53 -27.53 -42.97 -47.39
N PRO A 54 -28.62 -43.77 -47.40
CA PRO A 54 -29.98 -43.28 -47.27
C PRO A 54 -30.18 -42.57 -45.92
N SER A 55 -31.13 -41.63 -45.84
CA SER A 55 -31.38 -40.87 -44.62
C SER A 55 -31.69 -41.78 -43.42
N GLY A 56 -30.89 -41.68 -42.35
CA GLY A 56 -31.09 -42.43 -41.11
C GLY A 56 -30.31 -43.74 -40.98
N GLU A 57 -29.47 -44.14 -41.96
CA GLU A 57 -28.63 -45.35 -41.89
C GLU A 57 -27.14 -45.07 -41.65
N LEU A 58 -26.46 -45.97 -40.94
CA LEU A 58 -25.02 -45.89 -40.67
C LEU A 58 -24.21 -46.11 -41.96
N ALA A 59 -23.28 -45.22 -42.30
CA ALA A 59 -22.51 -45.35 -43.55
C ALA A 59 -21.38 -46.39 -43.42
N ILE A 60 -20.65 -46.36 -42.30
CA ILE A 60 -19.58 -47.31 -41.99
C ILE A 60 -19.68 -47.77 -40.53
N ASP A 61 -19.73 -49.09 -40.32
CA ASP A 61 -19.67 -49.73 -39.00
C ASP A 61 -18.33 -50.49 -38.88
N ALA A 62 -17.40 -49.98 -38.08
CA ALA A 62 -16.05 -50.52 -37.98
C ALA A 62 -15.90 -51.37 -36.72
N GLY A 63 -15.74 -52.70 -36.89
CA GLY A 63 -15.47 -53.63 -35.79
C GLY A 63 -14.10 -53.41 -35.12
N GLU A 64 -13.89 -54.02 -33.96
CA GLU A 64 -12.72 -53.74 -33.10
C GLU A 64 -11.39 -53.89 -33.84
N ALA A 65 -10.43 -53.00 -33.56
CA ALA A 65 -9.09 -53.00 -34.14
C ALA A 65 -9.04 -52.99 -35.70
N SER A 66 -10.09 -52.49 -36.36
CA SER A 66 -10.12 -52.30 -37.81
C SER A 66 -9.41 -51.01 -38.23
N ARG A 67 -8.91 -50.98 -39.47
CA ARG A 67 -8.29 -49.79 -40.07
C ARG A 67 -9.06 -49.38 -41.33
N ILE A 68 -9.55 -48.15 -41.37
CA ILE A 68 -10.27 -47.59 -42.51
C ILE A 68 -9.42 -46.48 -43.11
N ILE A 69 -9.15 -46.56 -44.40
CA ILE A 69 -8.40 -45.57 -45.17
C ILE A 69 -9.31 -45.02 -46.27
N ILE A 70 -9.55 -43.74 -46.25
CA ILE A 70 -10.30 -42.99 -47.26
C ILE A 70 -9.28 -42.13 -48.00
N ASP A 71 -8.98 -42.47 -49.25
CA ASP A 71 -7.90 -41.89 -50.05
C ASP A 71 -8.49 -41.18 -51.26
N GLY A 72 -8.54 -39.84 -51.23
CA GLY A 72 -9.06 -38.98 -52.29
C GLY A 72 -10.56 -39.14 -52.61
N ALA A 73 -11.30 -39.89 -51.80
CA ALA A 73 -12.70 -40.24 -52.04
C ALA A 73 -13.66 -39.23 -51.39
N LEU A 74 -14.89 -39.16 -51.91
CA LEU A 74 -15.99 -38.38 -51.33
C LEU A 74 -16.91 -39.27 -50.49
N ILE A 75 -17.11 -38.90 -49.22
CA ILE A 75 -18.12 -39.48 -48.34
C ILE A 75 -19.14 -38.39 -48.02
N ASP A 76 -20.36 -38.53 -48.52
CA ASP A 76 -21.45 -37.60 -48.24
C ASP A 76 -22.42 -38.23 -47.25
N VAL A 77 -22.34 -37.77 -46.00
CA VAL A 77 -23.08 -38.25 -44.84
C VAL A 77 -24.03 -37.16 -44.32
N SER A 78 -24.51 -36.32 -45.23
CA SER A 78 -25.39 -35.17 -44.95
C SER A 78 -26.72 -35.51 -44.27
N SER A 79 -27.08 -36.81 -44.13
CA SER A 79 -28.38 -37.25 -43.60
C SER A 79 -28.35 -38.33 -42.51
N SER A 80 -27.19 -38.77 -42.01
CA SER A 80 -27.10 -39.87 -41.02
C SER A 80 -25.76 -39.97 -40.24
N ASN A 81 -25.73 -40.76 -39.15
CA ASN A 81 -24.48 -41.09 -38.43
C ASN A 81 -23.48 -41.71 -39.42
N ALA A 82 -22.31 -41.09 -39.55
CA ALA A 82 -21.42 -41.33 -40.68
C ALA A 82 -20.59 -42.60 -40.53
N ILE A 83 -19.85 -42.70 -39.43
CA ILE A 83 -18.81 -43.70 -39.23
C ILE A 83 -18.79 -44.04 -37.73
N ASP A 84 -19.12 -45.28 -37.37
CA ASP A 84 -18.96 -45.78 -36.01
C ASP A 84 -17.66 -46.54 -35.89
N LEU A 85 -16.73 -46.01 -35.09
CA LEU A 85 -15.43 -46.61 -34.82
C LEU A 85 -15.50 -47.30 -33.47
N SER A 86 -15.49 -48.63 -33.43
CA SER A 86 -15.36 -49.40 -32.18
C SER A 86 -13.93 -49.34 -31.58
N GLU A 87 -13.74 -50.01 -30.44
CA GLU A 87 -12.52 -49.89 -29.63
C GLU A 87 -11.25 -50.19 -30.45
N HIS A 88 -10.22 -49.34 -30.32
CA HIS A 88 -8.94 -49.44 -31.04
C HIS A 88 -9.02 -49.32 -32.58
N ALA A 89 -10.14 -48.90 -33.17
CA ALA A 89 -10.20 -48.69 -34.62
C ALA A 89 -9.42 -47.42 -35.05
N GLU A 90 -8.81 -47.49 -36.24
CA GLU A 90 -8.09 -46.37 -36.86
C GLU A 90 -8.80 -45.90 -38.13
N LEU A 91 -9.07 -44.60 -38.22
CA LEU A 91 -9.60 -43.94 -39.41
C LEU A 91 -8.56 -42.99 -39.99
N GLN A 92 -8.23 -43.14 -41.28
CA GLN A 92 -7.35 -42.25 -42.02
C GLN A 92 -8.09 -41.63 -43.20
N VAL A 93 -8.12 -40.30 -43.27
CA VAL A 93 -8.74 -39.52 -44.34
C VAL A 93 -7.64 -38.71 -44.99
N ILE A 94 -7.22 -39.08 -46.21
CA ILE A 94 -5.98 -38.59 -46.82
C ILE A 94 -6.14 -38.18 -48.29
N ASN A 95 -5.18 -37.38 -48.78
CA ASN A 95 -4.98 -37.03 -50.20
C ASN A 95 -6.18 -36.40 -50.89
N GLY A 96 -6.78 -35.37 -50.29
CA GLY A 96 -7.90 -34.63 -50.87
C GLY A 96 -9.25 -35.34 -50.72
N ALA A 97 -9.34 -36.31 -49.82
CA ALA A 97 -10.62 -36.90 -49.44
C ALA A 97 -11.53 -35.82 -48.83
N GLU A 98 -12.83 -35.96 -49.08
CA GLU A 98 -13.83 -35.02 -48.59
C GLU A 98 -14.91 -35.77 -47.82
N ILE A 99 -15.15 -35.38 -46.57
CA ILE A 99 -16.27 -35.88 -45.77
C ILE A 99 -17.27 -34.74 -45.59
N LEU A 100 -18.42 -34.85 -46.25
CA LEU A 100 -19.51 -33.88 -46.16
C LEU A 100 -20.51 -34.28 -45.07
N GLY A 101 -20.54 -33.55 -43.96
CA GLY A 101 -21.46 -33.79 -42.85
C GLY A 101 -22.51 -32.70 -42.72
N GLY A 102 -23.78 -33.09 -42.56
CA GLY A 102 -24.91 -32.18 -42.35
C GLY A 102 -25.37 -32.21 -40.89
N GLY A 103 -24.48 -31.85 -39.95
CA GLY A 103 -24.74 -31.96 -38.51
C GLY A 103 -24.55 -33.36 -37.92
N THR A 104 -23.89 -34.27 -38.64
CA THR A 104 -23.65 -35.66 -38.24
C THR A 104 -22.28 -35.79 -37.56
N SER A 105 -22.20 -36.62 -36.51
CA SER A 105 -20.97 -36.86 -35.74
C SER A 105 -20.25 -38.08 -36.27
N ILE A 106 -18.92 -38.05 -36.31
CA ILE A 106 -18.06 -39.24 -36.35
C ILE A 106 -17.83 -39.67 -34.90
N PRO A 107 -18.61 -40.63 -34.36
CA PRO A 107 -18.34 -41.21 -33.05
C PRO A 107 -17.01 -41.96 -33.07
N VAL A 108 -16.10 -41.53 -32.21
CA VAL A 108 -14.87 -42.26 -31.89
C VAL A 108 -15.10 -42.91 -30.52
N SER A 109 -15.06 -44.24 -30.44
CA SER A 109 -15.12 -44.96 -29.16
C SER A 109 -13.73 -45.11 -28.50
N GLU A 110 -13.65 -45.79 -27.34
CA GLU A 110 -12.45 -45.85 -26.49
C GLU A 110 -11.17 -46.22 -27.30
N LEU A 111 -10.10 -45.44 -27.12
CA LEU A 111 -8.77 -45.65 -27.71
C LEU A 111 -8.68 -45.62 -29.26
N GLY A 112 -9.70 -45.11 -29.95
CA GLY A 112 -9.65 -44.92 -31.41
C GLY A 112 -8.68 -43.82 -31.85
N ARG A 113 -8.10 -43.97 -33.05
CA ARG A 113 -7.26 -42.92 -33.69
C ARG A 113 -7.89 -42.42 -34.98
N VAL A 114 -8.01 -41.11 -35.13
CA VAL A 114 -8.46 -40.45 -36.36
C VAL A 114 -7.33 -39.59 -36.89
N LEU A 115 -6.89 -39.83 -38.12
CA LEU A 115 -5.92 -39.00 -38.84
C LEU A 115 -6.61 -38.39 -40.06
N ILE A 116 -6.60 -37.07 -40.16
CA ILE A 116 -7.08 -36.32 -41.32
C ILE A 116 -5.90 -35.55 -41.89
N GLN A 117 -5.51 -35.82 -43.13
CA GLN A 117 -4.35 -35.20 -43.74
C GLN A 117 -4.65 -34.73 -45.17
N ASP A 118 -4.25 -33.49 -45.48
CA ASP A 118 -4.40 -32.88 -46.81
C ASP A 118 -5.84 -33.02 -47.36
N SER A 119 -6.86 -32.90 -46.50
CA SER A 119 -8.26 -33.27 -46.76
C SER A 119 -9.25 -32.24 -46.19
N THR A 120 -10.53 -32.36 -46.55
CA THR A 120 -11.60 -31.46 -46.06
C THR A 120 -12.68 -32.24 -45.32
N VAL A 121 -13.05 -31.79 -44.12
CA VAL A 121 -14.17 -32.36 -43.35
C VAL A 121 -15.11 -31.25 -42.91
N THR A 122 -16.39 -31.37 -43.27
CA THR A 122 -17.43 -30.39 -42.92
C THR A 122 -18.44 -30.91 -41.88
N GLY A 123 -18.26 -32.12 -41.35
CA GLY A 123 -19.11 -32.69 -40.29
C GLY A 123 -18.50 -32.55 -38.88
N ASN A 124 -19.25 -32.96 -37.85
CA ASN A 124 -18.75 -32.97 -36.48
C ASN A 124 -17.89 -34.21 -36.22
N ILE A 125 -16.79 -34.06 -35.49
CA ILE A 125 -16.06 -35.19 -34.89
C ILE A 125 -16.37 -35.16 -33.40
N GLY A 126 -16.83 -36.27 -32.83
CA GLY A 126 -17.24 -36.29 -31.43
C GLY A 126 -16.98 -37.62 -30.78
N SER A 127 -16.18 -37.67 -29.71
CA SER A 127 -16.12 -38.85 -28.84
C SER A 127 -17.29 -38.81 -27.86
N SER A 128 -18.26 -39.73 -28.00
CA SER A 128 -19.42 -39.82 -27.10
C SER A 128 -19.09 -40.47 -25.74
N SER A 129 -18.02 -41.28 -25.67
CA SER A 129 -17.64 -42.04 -24.47
C SER A 129 -16.13 -42.32 -24.29
N ALA A 130 -15.26 -41.91 -25.21
CA ALA A 130 -13.92 -42.48 -25.33
C ALA A 130 -12.90 -41.94 -24.32
N ASN A 131 -12.42 -42.80 -23.42
CA ASN A 131 -11.12 -42.61 -22.77
C ASN A 131 -10.00 -42.62 -23.83
N GLY A 132 -9.22 -41.54 -23.93
CA GLY A 132 -7.92 -41.54 -24.64
C GLY A 132 -7.93 -41.57 -26.17
N ALA A 133 -9.01 -41.12 -26.84
CA ALA A 133 -9.02 -41.03 -28.31
C ALA A 133 -8.01 -39.99 -28.83
N ILE A 134 -7.34 -40.27 -29.95
CA ILE A 134 -6.38 -39.35 -30.58
C ILE A 134 -6.93 -38.88 -31.92
N VAL A 135 -7.15 -37.58 -32.07
CA VAL A 135 -7.57 -36.93 -33.32
C VAL A 135 -6.44 -36.04 -33.81
N GLU A 136 -5.86 -36.38 -34.95
CA GLU A 136 -4.76 -35.66 -35.58
C GLU A 136 -5.21 -35.09 -36.93
N ILE A 137 -5.12 -33.78 -37.11
CA ILE A 137 -5.54 -33.06 -38.31
C ILE A 137 -4.34 -32.27 -38.85
N ILE A 138 -3.95 -32.54 -40.09
CA ILE A 138 -2.72 -32.02 -40.71
C ILE A 138 -3.05 -31.41 -42.08
N ASN A 139 -2.61 -30.17 -42.33
CA ASN A 139 -2.78 -29.46 -43.62
C ASN A 139 -4.23 -29.51 -44.16
N SER A 140 -5.22 -29.47 -43.27
CA SER A 140 -6.61 -29.74 -43.61
C SER A 140 -7.52 -28.58 -43.19
N THR A 141 -8.74 -28.55 -43.73
CA THR A 141 -9.76 -27.57 -43.32
C THR A 141 -10.92 -28.30 -42.63
N PHE A 142 -11.30 -27.81 -41.46
CA PHE A 142 -12.37 -28.38 -40.65
C PHE A 142 -13.47 -27.34 -40.40
N GLY A 143 -14.66 -27.57 -40.97
CA GLY A 143 -15.73 -26.56 -41.00
C GLY A 143 -16.74 -26.59 -39.85
N GLU A 144 -16.71 -27.62 -38.99
CA GLU A 144 -17.71 -27.81 -37.92
C GLU A 144 -17.04 -28.08 -36.54
N ASN A 145 -17.72 -28.78 -35.61
CA ASN A 145 -17.25 -28.94 -34.25
C ASN A 145 -16.39 -30.20 -34.07
N ILE A 146 -15.25 -30.06 -33.39
CA ILE A 146 -14.44 -31.18 -32.88
C ILE A 146 -14.71 -31.29 -31.38
N THR A 147 -15.15 -32.45 -30.91
CA THR A 147 -15.40 -32.75 -29.50
C THR A 147 -14.59 -33.96 -29.06
N VAL A 148 -13.70 -33.79 -28.09
CA VAL A 148 -12.95 -34.88 -27.45
C VAL A 148 -13.15 -34.83 -25.93
N ARG A 149 -13.27 -35.99 -25.29
CA ARG A 149 -13.52 -36.14 -23.85
C ARG A 149 -12.54 -37.14 -23.22
N ASN A 150 -12.49 -37.20 -21.88
CA ASN A 150 -11.86 -38.27 -21.10
C ASN A 150 -10.39 -38.57 -21.48
N GLY A 151 -9.50 -37.58 -21.42
CA GLY A 151 -8.06 -37.79 -21.63
C GLY A 151 -7.64 -37.96 -23.08
N GLY A 152 -8.53 -37.69 -24.04
CA GLY A 152 -8.18 -37.71 -25.45
C GLY A 152 -7.29 -36.55 -25.87
N VAL A 153 -6.63 -36.70 -27.03
CA VAL A 153 -5.71 -35.72 -27.61
C VAL A 153 -6.25 -35.21 -28.94
N ILE A 154 -6.34 -33.89 -29.10
CA ILE A 154 -6.55 -33.24 -30.40
C ILE A 154 -5.22 -32.61 -30.81
N ARG A 155 -4.71 -32.93 -31.99
CA ARG A 155 -3.53 -32.30 -32.57
C ARG A 155 -3.89 -31.65 -33.90
N LEU A 156 -3.79 -30.33 -33.98
CA LEU A 156 -4.01 -29.53 -35.18
C LEU A 156 -2.65 -29.05 -35.70
N VAL A 157 -2.33 -29.35 -36.96
CA VAL A 157 -1.07 -28.95 -37.61
C VAL A 157 -1.38 -28.32 -38.96
N ASN A 158 -0.95 -27.06 -39.20
CA ASN A 158 -1.23 -26.33 -40.44
C ASN A 158 -2.71 -26.34 -40.85
N THR A 159 -3.60 -26.24 -39.87
CA THR A 159 -5.04 -26.52 -40.03
C THR A 159 -5.88 -25.28 -39.69
N SER A 160 -7.03 -25.13 -40.36
CA SER A 160 -8.07 -24.16 -39.98
C SER A 160 -9.26 -24.92 -39.39
N ALA A 161 -9.66 -24.60 -38.16
CA ALA A 161 -10.78 -25.23 -37.47
C ALA A 161 -11.77 -24.19 -36.91
N ASP A 162 -13.06 -24.49 -36.96
CA ASP A 162 -14.10 -23.58 -36.48
C ASP A 162 -14.30 -23.70 -34.95
N LEU A 163 -14.89 -24.80 -34.43
CA LEU A 163 -15.17 -24.96 -33.00
C LEU A 163 -14.45 -26.18 -32.40
N VAL A 164 -13.76 -26.00 -31.28
CA VAL A 164 -13.17 -27.11 -30.51
C VAL A 164 -13.80 -27.17 -29.12
N ARG A 165 -14.30 -28.34 -28.73
CA ARG A 165 -14.82 -28.65 -27.41
C ARG A 165 -14.01 -29.77 -26.78
N MET A 166 -13.58 -29.58 -25.54
CA MET A 166 -12.80 -30.56 -24.80
C MET A 166 -13.35 -30.76 -23.40
N ASP A 167 -13.21 -31.97 -22.85
CA ASP A 167 -13.63 -32.31 -21.49
C ASP A 167 -12.72 -33.36 -20.85
N ASP A 168 -12.74 -33.41 -19.52
CA ASP A 168 -12.14 -34.43 -18.64
C ASP A 168 -10.69 -34.82 -18.99
N ASP A 169 -9.71 -33.99 -18.61
CA ASP A 169 -8.25 -34.25 -18.75
C ASP A 169 -7.73 -34.33 -20.22
N ALA A 170 -8.47 -33.81 -21.20
CA ALA A 170 -8.07 -33.83 -22.60
C ALA A 170 -6.96 -32.81 -22.95
N LEU A 171 -6.12 -33.13 -23.95
CA LEU A 171 -5.01 -32.30 -24.45
C LEU A 171 -5.30 -31.75 -25.86
N LEU A 172 -5.18 -30.45 -26.07
CA LEU A 172 -5.21 -29.82 -27.40
C LEU A 172 -3.84 -29.24 -27.76
N GLU A 173 -3.25 -29.76 -28.83
CA GLU A 173 -2.04 -29.22 -29.44
C GLU A 173 -2.40 -28.45 -30.72
N VAL A 174 -2.06 -27.16 -30.79
CA VAL A 174 -2.28 -26.29 -31.95
C VAL A 174 -0.91 -25.85 -32.48
N ILE A 175 -0.57 -26.29 -33.69
CA ILE A 175 0.73 -26.09 -34.33
C ILE A 175 0.52 -25.42 -35.69
N ASN A 176 1.06 -24.22 -35.88
CA ASN A 176 0.92 -23.39 -37.08
C ASN A 176 -0.52 -23.39 -37.65
N SER A 177 -1.53 -23.31 -36.77
CA SER A 177 -2.94 -23.50 -37.11
C SER A 177 -3.79 -22.31 -36.68
N THR A 178 -4.96 -22.15 -37.29
CA THR A 178 -5.92 -21.08 -36.96
C THR A 178 -7.22 -21.68 -36.45
N ILE A 179 -7.68 -21.23 -35.28
CA ILE A 179 -9.03 -21.53 -34.77
C ILE A 179 -9.85 -20.26 -34.86
N THR A 180 -10.99 -20.28 -35.56
CA THR A 180 -11.76 -19.08 -35.92
C THR A 180 -13.03 -18.86 -35.09
N ARG A 181 -13.47 -19.86 -34.30
CA ARG A 181 -14.62 -19.75 -33.39
C ARG A 181 -14.26 -20.20 -31.96
N PRO A 182 -15.16 -20.00 -30.97
CA PRO A 182 -14.90 -20.27 -29.56
C PRO A 182 -14.32 -21.65 -29.26
N VAL A 183 -13.32 -21.70 -28.39
CA VAL A 183 -12.85 -22.97 -27.80
C VAL A 183 -13.58 -23.16 -26.48
N ARG A 184 -14.24 -24.29 -26.29
CA ARG A 184 -14.91 -24.63 -25.02
C ARG A 184 -14.10 -25.71 -24.31
N LEU A 185 -13.51 -25.35 -23.18
CA LEU A 185 -12.66 -26.22 -22.38
C LEU A 185 -13.37 -26.57 -21.07
N GLU A 186 -13.67 -27.84 -20.89
CA GLU A 186 -14.30 -28.37 -19.68
C GLU A 186 -13.20 -28.95 -18.75
N SER A 187 -13.49 -29.93 -17.93
CA SER A 187 -12.70 -30.21 -16.72
C SER A 187 -11.22 -30.57 -16.99
N ASN A 188 -10.27 -29.88 -16.36
CA ASN A 188 -8.83 -30.20 -16.33
C ASN A 188 -8.13 -30.36 -17.69
N THR A 189 -8.58 -29.65 -18.72
CA THR A 189 -7.94 -29.74 -20.03
C THR A 189 -6.59 -29.03 -20.05
N GLU A 190 -5.66 -29.51 -20.89
CA GLU A 190 -4.40 -28.84 -21.22
C GLU A 190 -4.44 -28.37 -22.67
N MET A 191 -3.92 -27.17 -22.93
CA MET A 191 -3.81 -26.63 -24.28
C MET A 191 -2.40 -26.11 -24.54
N LEU A 192 -1.78 -26.61 -25.60
CA LEU A 192 -0.45 -26.25 -26.07
C LEU A 192 -0.57 -25.52 -27.41
N VAL A 193 -0.05 -24.30 -27.48
CA VAL A 193 -0.17 -23.45 -28.68
C VAL A 193 1.21 -22.95 -29.09
N ASP A 194 1.61 -23.24 -30.33
CA ASP A 194 2.91 -22.82 -30.83
C ASP A 194 2.96 -21.34 -31.25
N GLU A 195 4.18 -20.87 -31.58
CA GLU A 195 4.47 -19.48 -31.95
C GLU A 195 3.74 -18.94 -33.17
N GLN A 196 3.31 -19.82 -34.09
CA GLN A 196 2.74 -19.43 -35.38
C GLN A 196 1.21 -19.60 -35.40
N SER A 197 0.63 -20.19 -34.35
CA SER A 197 -0.81 -20.43 -34.27
C SER A 197 -1.59 -19.18 -33.85
N VAL A 198 -2.81 -19.05 -34.37
CA VAL A 198 -3.72 -17.94 -34.07
C VAL A 198 -5.04 -18.50 -33.55
N LEU A 199 -5.50 -17.97 -32.42
CA LEU A 199 -6.79 -18.31 -31.82
C LEU A 199 -7.69 -17.07 -31.85
N GLU A 200 -8.70 -17.08 -32.72
CA GLU A 200 -9.73 -16.05 -32.81
C GLU A 200 -11.02 -16.55 -32.14
N GLY A 201 -11.51 -15.84 -31.12
CA GLY A 201 -12.77 -16.17 -30.46
C GLY A 201 -12.69 -16.16 -28.93
N VAL A 202 -13.73 -16.66 -28.27
CA VAL A 202 -13.81 -16.72 -26.79
C VAL A 202 -13.45 -18.12 -26.30
N ILE A 203 -12.52 -18.23 -25.37
CA ILE A 203 -12.28 -19.44 -24.58
C ILE A 203 -13.23 -19.42 -23.38
N THR A 204 -14.15 -20.39 -23.31
CA THR A 204 -15.05 -20.54 -22.15
C THR A 204 -14.61 -21.75 -21.34
N MET A 205 -14.49 -21.55 -20.02
CA MET A 205 -14.01 -22.59 -19.10
C MET A 205 -14.94 -22.82 -17.92
N ASP A 206 -15.18 -24.09 -17.63
CA ASP A 206 -15.97 -24.51 -16.46
C ASP A 206 -15.10 -24.87 -15.23
N HIS A 207 -13.81 -25.17 -15.40
CA HIS A 207 -12.88 -25.54 -14.31
C HIS A 207 -11.41 -25.08 -14.57
N SER A 208 -10.40 -25.79 -14.04
CA SER A 208 -8.96 -25.47 -14.18
C SER A 208 -8.44 -25.74 -15.60
N LEU A 209 -7.60 -24.83 -16.11
CA LEU A 209 -6.92 -24.90 -17.40
C LEU A 209 -5.41 -24.63 -17.21
N ASP A 210 -4.55 -25.56 -17.60
CA ASP A 210 -3.13 -25.22 -17.83
C ASP A 210 -2.96 -24.86 -19.30
N LEU A 211 -2.43 -23.66 -19.58
CA LEU A 211 -2.36 -23.09 -20.93
C LEU A 211 -0.90 -22.68 -21.25
N ASP A 212 -0.10 -23.62 -21.75
CA ASP A 212 1.27 -23.33 -22.21
C ASP A 212 1.20 -22.65 -23.59
N LEU A 213 1.23 -21.31 -23.58
CA LEU A 213 1.27 -20.48 -24.77
C LEU A 213 2.69 -20.16 -25.15
N ARG A 214 3.21 -20.78 -26.20
CA ARG A 214 4.49 -20.35 -26.76
C ARG A 214 4.32 -19.24 -27.80
N GLY A 215 3.10 -19.02 -28.29
CA GLY A 215 2.80 -18.04 -29.33
C GLY A 215 1.94 -16.84 -28.98
N HIS A 216 1.45 -16.19 -30.04
CA HIS A 216 0.71 -14.94 -29.96
C HIS A 216 -0.79 -15.19 -30.19
N ILE A 217 -1.61 -14.94 -29.17
CA ILE A 217 -3.07 -14.91 -29.26
C ILE A 217 -3.56 -13.49 -29.56
N VAL A 218 -4.38 -13.33 -30.59
CA VAL A 218 -5.11 -12.09 -30.89
C VAL A 218 -6.59 -12.30 -30.57
N VAL A 219 -7.12 -11.49 -29.68
CA VAL A 219 -8.55 -11.44 -29.37
C VAL A 219 -9.20 -10.42 -30.31
N SER A 220 -10.01 -10.85 -31.28
CA SER A 220 -10.81 -9.92 -32.10
C SER A 220 -12.27 -9.90 -31.63
N GLY A 221 -12.84 -8.72 -31.40
CA GLY A 221 -14.24 -8.52 -30.99
C GLY A 221 -14.41 -7.91 -29.58
N ASN A 222 -15.60 -7.33 -29.32
CA ASN A 222 -15.96 -6.63 -28.07
C ASN A 222 -16.15 -7.56 -26.86
N SER A 223 -15.55 -8.75 -26.88
CA SER A 223 -15.79 -9.84 -25.93
C SER A 223 -14.61 -10.10 -25.02
N THR A 224 -14.87 -10.74 -23.86
CA THR A 224 -13.79 -11.29 -23.03
C THR A 224 -13.21 -12.53 -23.71
N PHE A 225 -11.88 -12.63 -23.80
CA PHE A 225 -11.22 -13.80 -24.39
C PHE A 225 -11.36 -15.04 -23.51
N ILE A 226 -10.86 -15.04 -22.27
CA ILE A 226 -11.01 -16.18 -21.36
C ILE A 226 -12.05 -15.87 -20.30
N THR A 227 -13.12 -16.65 -20.28
CA THR A 227 -14.18 -16.57 -19.26
C THR A 227 -14.18 -17.82 -18.38
N GLY A 228 -14.27 -17.62 -17.06
CA GLY A 228 -14.30 -18.71 -16.07
C GLY A 228 -15.31 -18.44 -14.95
N ASN A 229 -15.88 -19.50 -14.37
CA ASN A 229 -16.96 -19.44 -13.38
C ASN A 229 -16.48 -19.41 -11.91
N SER A 230 -15.58 -20.31 -11.49
CA SER A 230 -15.03 -20.47 -10.15
C SER A 230 -13.88 -21.50 -10.12
N SER A 231 -12.88 -21.26 -9.26
CA SER A 231 -11.70 -22.12 -9.03
C SER A 231 -10.85 -22.38 -10.27
N ASN A 232 -10.94 -21.51 -11.28
CA ASN A 232 -10.15 -21.62 -12.49
C ASN A 232 -8.68 -21.33 -12.15
N ARG A 233 -7.80 -22.28 -12.47
CA ARG A 233 -6.36 -22.02 -12.57
C ARG A 233 -6.07 -21.73 -14.04
N ILE A 234 -5.25 -20.73 -14.29
CA ILE A 234 -4.68 -20.39 -15.60
C ILE A 234 -3.19 -20.18 -15.36
N HIS A 235 -2.36 -20.96 -16.04
CA HIS A 235 -0.93 -20.71 -16.10
C HIS A 235 -0.59 -20.43 -17.56
N LEU A 236 -0.10 -19.22 -17.85
CA LEU A 236 0.45 -18.85 -19.16
C LEU A 236 1.98 -18.91 -19.07
N ARG A 237 2.60 -19.76 -19.90
CA ARG A 237 4.06 -19.95 -19.96
C ARG A 237 4.60 -19.41 -21.29
N GLY A 238 5.11 -18.19 -21.28
CA GLY A 238 5.53 -17.50 -22.49
C GLY A 238 4.36 -16.92 -23.31
N GLY A 239 4.67 -16.51 -24.54
CA GLY A 239 3.68 -16.02 -25.50
C GLY A 239 3.05 -14.66 -25.15
N SER A 240 2.00 -14.29 -25.88
CA SER A 240 1.31 -13.01 -25.66
C SER A 240 -0.18 -13.11 -25.94
N ILE A 241 -1.02 -12.52 -25.07
CA ILE A 241 -2.44 -12.30 -25.33
C ILE A 241 -2.66 -10.82 -25.65
N THR A 242 -3.20 -10.52 -26.83
CA THR A 242 -3.51 -9.14 -27.25
C THR A 242 -5.01 -8.97 -27.44
N ALA A 243 -5.65 -8.11 -26.65
CA ALA A 243 -7.05 -7.69 -26.82
C ALA A 243 -7.13 -6.20 -27.19
N PRO A 244 -7.14 -5.86 -28.49
CA PRO A 244 -6.98 -4.50 -28.98
C PRO A 244 -8.26 -3.64 -28.86
N GLU A 245 -9.37 -4.16 -28.32
CA GLU A 245 -10.60 -3.39 -28.21
C GLU A 245 -10.75 -2.67 -26.85
N PRO A 246 -11.31 -1.45 -26.81
CA PRO A 246 -11.42 -0.65 -25.58
C PRO A 246 -12.21 -1.31 -24.45
N ASP A 247 -13.22 -2.11 -24.79
CA ASP A 247 -14.02 -2.89 -23.83
C ASP A 247 -13.52 -4.34 -23.70
N GLY A 248 -12.50 -4.70 -24.49
CA GLY A 248 -11.89 -6.02 -24.51
C GLY A 248 -11.28 -6.37 -23.15
N ARG A 249 -11.60 -7.57 -22.65
CA ARG A 249 -10.97 -8.16 -21.47
C ARG A 249 -10.19 -9.38 -21.91
N ALA A 250 -8.90 -9.47 -21.53
CA ALA A 250 -8.16 -10.71 -21.78
C ALA A 250 -8.69 -11.83 -20.88
N LEU A 251 -8.84 -11.57 -19.58
CA LEU A 251 -9.31 -12.55 -18.60
C LEU A 251 -10.50 -12.01 -17.78
N SER A 252 -11.61 -12.72 -17.73
CA SER A 252 -12.74 -12.48 -16.81
C SER A 252 -13.09 -13.76 -16.06
N LEU A 253 -12.61 -13.86 -14.83
CA LEU A 253 -12.61 -15.10 -14.07
C LEU A 253 -13.52 -15.06 -12.85
N GLY A 254 -13.87 -16.26 -12.44
CA GLY A 254 -14.74 -16.58 -11.35
C GLY A 254 -14.19 -16.32 -9.95
N GLN A 255 -14.90 -16.86 -8.96
CA GLN A 255 -14.43 -16.89 -7.57
C GLN A 255 -13.21 -17.82 -7.42
N ALA A 256 -12.28 -17.51 -6.53
CA ALA A 256 -11.11 -18.34 -6.23
C ALA A 256 -10.20 -18.69 -7.43
N ALA A 257 -10.14 -17.83 -8.45
CA ALA A 257 -9.31 -18.06 -9.62
C ALA A 257 -7.82 -17.80 -9.33
N THR A 258 -6.92 -18.55 -9.98
CA THR A 258 -5.48 -18.34 -9.94
C THR A 258 -4.98 -18.07 -11.35
N VAL A 259 -4.26 -16.96 -11.55
CA VAL A 259 -3.57 -16.62 -12.81
C VAL A 259 -2.08 -16.59 -12.53
N ARG A 260 -1.30 -17.35 -13.28
CA ARG A 260 0.17 -17.34 -13.23
C ARG A 260 0.71 -17.00 -14.61
N LEU A 261 1.55 -15.97 -14.70
CA LEU A 261 2.33 -15.65 -15.88
C LEU A 261 3.78 -16.03 -15.61
N SER A 262 4.41 -16.79 -16.53
CA SER A 262 5.83 -17.14 -16.46
C SER A 262 6.51 -17.05 -17.82
N ASP A 263 7.84 -17.19 -17.82
CA ASP A 263 8.66 -17.36 -19.03
C ASP A 263 8.49 -16.24 -20.07
N GLY A 264 8.30 -14.99 -19.60
CA GLY A 264 8.13 -13.83 -20.47
C GLY A 264 6.72 -13.63 -21.03
N ALA A 265 5.72 -14.36 -20.52
CA ALA A 265 4.33 -14.20 -20.92
C ALA A 265 3.85 -12.74 -20.81
N SER A 266 3.11 -12.29 -21.81
CA SER A 266 2.59 -10.92 -21.85
C SER A 266 1.08 -10.85 -22.11
N ILE A 267 0.41 -9.87 -21.50
CA ILE A 267 -0.99 -9.54 -21.77
C ILE A 267 -1.05 -8.07 -22.14
N THR A 268 -1.55 -7.76 -23.33
CA THR A 268 -1.74 -6.39 -23.81
C THR A 268 -3.20 -6.15 -24.14
N THR A 269 -3.85 -5.18 -23.50
CA THR A 269 -5.26 -4.85 -23.78
C THR A 269 -5.47 -3.35 -23.95
N GLU A 270 -6.46 -2.92 -24.73
CA GLU A 270 -6.93 -1.53 -24.62
C GLU A 270 -7.83 -1.34 -23.38
N GLY A 271 -8.68 -2.33 -23.09
CA GLY A 271 -9.56 -2.38 -21.92
C GLY A 271 -8.93 -2.91 -20.63
N THR A 272 -9.75 -3.51 -19.75
CA THR A 272 -9.29 -4.12 -18.49
C THR A 272 -8.65 -5.49 -18.75
N PRO A 273 -7.36 -5.69 -18.49
CA PRO A 273 -6.67 -6.92 -18.88
C PRO A 273 -7.14 -8.13 -18.10
N ILE A 274 -7.30 -8.00 -16.77
CA ILE A 274 -7.68 -9.11 -15.89
C ILE A 274 -8.77 -8.63 -14.93
N SER A 275 -9.88 -9.37 -14.86
CA SER A 275 -10.99 -9.12 -13.95
C SER A 275 -11.42 -10.40 -13.24
N PHE A 276 -11.86 -10.27 -11.99
CA PHE A 276 -12.27 -11.38 -11.12
C PHE A 276 -13.64 -11.10 -10.48
N SER A 277 -14.42 -12.14 -10.17
CA SER A 277 -15.73 -12.00 -9.52
C SER A 277 -15.71 -12.17 -7.99
N ASP A 278 -14.68 -12.81 -7.42
CA ASP A 278 -14.43 -12.85 -5.97
C ASP A 278 -12.92 -12.98 -5.65
N THR A 279 -12.51 -13.86 -4.73
CA THR A 279 -11.09 -14.05 -4.35
C THR A 279 -10.23 -14.46 -5.54
N ALA A 280 -9.02 -13.92 -5.64
CA ALA A 280 -8.12 -14.24 -6.74
C ALA A 280 -6.66 -14.28 -6.31
N THR A 281 -5.89 -15.13 -6.95
CA THR A 281 -4.42 -15.16 -6.84
C THR A 281 -3.82 -14.82 -8.20
N VAL A 282 -2.96 -13.81 -8.26
CA VAL A 282 -2.22 -13.43 -9.47
C VAL A 282 -0.73 -13.53 -9.15
N ILE A 283 -0.01 -14.32 -9.95
CA ILE A 283 1.44 -14.53 -9.82
C ILE A 283 2.07 -14.09 -11.13
N LEU A 284 2.97 -13.11 -11.07
CA LEU A 284 3.72 -12.60 -12.21
C LEU A 284 5.20 -12.87 -11.95
N GLU A 285 5.79 -13.73 -12.76
CA GLU A 285 7.21 -14.08 -12.66
C GLU A 285 8.11 -13.13 -13.49
N PRO A 286 9.44 -13.21 -13.31
CA PRO A 286 10.36 -12.33 -13.99
C PRO A 286 10.21 -12.32 -15.51
N GLY A 287 10.26 -11.13 -16.10
CA GLY A 287 10.14 -10.90 -17.54
C GLY A 287 8.71 -10.88 -18.08
N THR A 288 7.70 -11.11 -17.24
CA THR A 288 6.30 -11.02 -17.65
C THR A 288 5.82 -9.57 -17.73
N SER A 289 4.84 -9.30 -18.60
CA SER A 289 4.25 -7.96 -18.72
C SER A 289 2.73 -7.95 -18.82
N VAL A 290 2.10 -6.99 -18.15
CA VAL A 290 0.66 -6.71 -18.32
C VAL A 290 0.48 -5.24 -18.65
N THR A 291 0.08 -4.97 -19.88
CA THR A 291 -0.07 -3.62 -20.43
C THR A 291 -1.52 -3.32 -20.71
N SER A 292 -2.01 -2.17 -20.24
CA SER A 292 -3.32 -1.67 -20.67
C SER A 292 -3.37 -0.16 -20.85
N SER A 293 -4.01 0.29 -21.94
CA SER A 293 -4.14 1.71 -22.29
C SER A 293 -5.23 2.43 -21.48
N SER A 294 -6.29 1.72 -21.06
CA SER A 294 -7.27 2.19 -20.06
C SER A 294 -6.80 1.98 -18.61
N GLY A 295 -5.62 1.38 -18.46
CA GLY A 295 -5.02 0.95 -17.23
C GLY A 295 -5.40 -0.48 -16.89
N VAL A 296 -4.41 -1.28 -16.51
CA VAL A 296 -4.61 -2.48 -15.69
C VAL A 296 -5.63 -2.10 -14.62
N SER A 297 -6.64 -2.92 -14.43
CA SER A 297 -7.56 -2.73 -13.33
C SER A 297 -7.80 -4.12 -12.80
N ILE A 298 -6.85 -4.60 -12.01
CA ILE A 298 -7.11 -5.73 -11.11
C ILE A 298 -8.08 -5.16 -10.06
N GLN A 299 -9.35 -5.09 -10.44
CA GLN A 299 -10.45 -4.52 -9.68
C GLN A 299 -10.98 -5.65 -8.83
N HIS A 300 -10.85 -5.56 -7.50
CA HIS A 300 -11.60 -6.49 -6.68
C HIS A 300 -12.10 -5.90 -5.38
N LEU A 301 -13.24 -6.41 -4.91
CA LEU A 301 -13.95 -5.96 -3.72
C LEU A 301 -13.46 -6.66 -2.44
N ASN A 302 -12.91 -7.89 -2.52
CA ASN A 302 -12.42 -8.70 -1.40
C ASN A 302 -11.28 -9.70 -1.77
N GLY A 303 -10.17 -9.74 -1.03
CA GLY A 303 -9.25 -10.88 -1.00
C GLY A 303 -8.41 -11.14 -2.27
N LEU A 304 -7.87 -10.10 -2.90
CA LEU A 304 -6.85 -10.26 -3.95
C LEU A 304 -5.50 -10.62 -3.32
N THR A 305 -4.82 -11.64 -3.83
CA THR A 305 -3.40 -11.91 -3.58
C THR A 305 -2.62 -11.70 -4.87
N LEU A 306 -1.82 -10.64 -4.95
CA LEU A 306 -0.94 -10.36 -6.10
C LEU A 306 0.52 -10.48 -5.64
N SER A 307 1.29 -11.31 -6.35
CA SER A 307 2.74 -11.40 -6.22
C SER A 307 3.38 -11.12 -7.57
N ALA A 308 4.18 -10.07 -7.65
CA ALA A 308 4.95 -9.74 -8.84
C ALA A 308 6.44 -9.71 -8.51
N ASP A 309 7.22 -10.41 -9.32
CA ASP A 309 8.67 -10.48 -9.22
C ASP A 309 9.27 -10.22 -10.60
N GLY A 310 10.08 -9.17 -10.77
CA GLY A 310 10.71 -8.86 -12.06
C GLY A 310 9.74 -8.56 -13.21
N ALA A 311 8.50 -8.15 -12.91
CA ALA A 311 7.43 -7.93 -13.89
C ALA A 311 7.28 -6.45 -14.30
N GLU A 312 6.67 -6.19 -15.46
CA GLU A 312 6.32 -4.83 -15.90
C GLU A 312 4.79 -4.67 -16.06
N LEU A 313 4.22 -3.67 -15.40
CA LEU A 313 2.79 -3.41 -15.33
C LEU A 313 2.49 -1.99 -15.82
N THR A 314 1.78 -1.83 -16.93
CA THR A 314 1.28 -0.51 -17.34
C THR A 314 -0.20 -0.38 -17.00
N GLY A 315 -0.52 0.34 -15.93
CA GLY A 315 -1.89 0.56 -15.47
C GLY A 315 -2.09 0.78 -13.98
N ARG A 316 -3.24 0.33 -13.46
CA ARG A 316 -3.70 0.55 -12.08
C ARG A 316 -3.99 -0.77 -11.32
N ILE A 317 -3.41 -0.94 -10.14
CA ILE A 317 -3.82 -1.98 -9.20
C ILE A 317 -4.93 -1.41 -8.30
N ASN A 318 -6.10 -2.07 -8.26
CA ASN A 318 -7.25 -1.67 -7.45
C ASN A 318 -7.61 -2.76 -6.43
N ALA A 319 -6.86 -2.81 -5.33
CA ALA A 319 -7.04 -3.81 -4.31
C ALA A 319 -8.08 -3.34 -3.27
N GLY A 320 -9.32 -3.86 -3.37
CA GLY A 320 -10.37 -3.66 -2.35
C GLY A 320 -10.09 -4.49 -1.10
N ARG A 321 -11.11 -4.86 -0.33
CA ARG A 321 -10.98 -5.31 1.06
C ARG A 321 -10.03 -6.48 1.28
N SER A 322 -9.19 -6.41 2.31
CA SER A 322 -8.35 -7.51 2.78
C SER A 322 -7.46 -8.15 1.70
N SER A 323 -6.96 -7.33 0.79
CA SER A 323 -6.06 -7.76 -0.28
C SER A 323 -4.59 -7.68 0.14
N VAL A 324 -3.75 -8.48 -0.48
CA VAL A 324 -2.29 -8.50 -0.29
C VAL A 324 -1.62 -8.33 -1.64
N VAL A 325 -0.80 -7.30 -1.78
CA VAL A 325 0.01 -7.01 -2.95
C VAL A 325 1.49 -7.03 -2.55
N SER A 326 2.29 -7.85 -3.20
CA SER A 326 3.73 -7.96 -2.98
C SER A 326 4.46 -7.71 -4.30
N LEU A 327 5.37 -6.73 -4.30
CA LEU A 327 6.17 -6.32 -5.45
C LEU A 327 7.65 -6.50 -5.12
N HIS A 328 8.36 -7.24 -5.97
CA HIS A 328 9.82 -7.43 -5.92
C HIS A 328 10.40 -7.15 -7.30
N ASP A 329 11.42 -6.30 -7.39
CA ASP A 329 12.03 -5.82 -8.64
C ASP A 329 11.03 -5.55 -9.80
N THR A 330 9.85 -5.01 -9.46
CA THR A 330 8.70 -4.88 -10.36
C THR A 330 8.50 -3.43 -10.78
N ARG A 331 8.24 -3.19 -12.06
CA ARG A 331 7.94 -1.85 -12.58
C ARG A 331 6.44 -1.66 -12.80
N ILE A 332 5.87 -0.57 -12.30
CA ILE A 332 4.47 -0.17 -12.49
C ILE A 332 4.42 1.25 -13.04
N ILE A 333 3.73 1.44 -14.16
CA ILE A 333 3.48 2.74 -14.77
C ILE A 333 1.97 2.96 -14.86
N GLY A 334 1.41 3.78 -13.98
CA GLY A 334 -0.01 4.09 -13.93
C GLY A 334 -0.38 5.48 -14.45
N GLY A 335 -1.67 5.67 -14.73
CA GLY A 335 -2.24 6.98 -15.12
C GLY A 335 -2.39 7.93 -13.93
N ASN A 336 -3.64 8.23 -13.58
CA ASN A 336 -3.98 9.04 -12.40
C ASN A 336 -3.73 8.30 -11.07
N ARG A 337 -3.77 6.96 -11.08
CA ARG A 337 -3.41 6.11 -9.94
C ARG A 337 -2.69 4.85 -10.41
N ALA A 338 -1.51 4.55 -9.86
CA ALA A 338 -0.81 3.30 -10.16
C ALA A 338 -1.23 2.17 -9.20
N VAL A 339 -1.37 2.45 -7.90
CA VAL A 339 -1.89 1.50 -6.91
C VAL A 339 -2.88 2.18 -5.97
N ALA A 340 -4.04 1.56 -5.78
CA ALA A 340 -5.05 1.99 -4.81
C ALA A 340 -5.44 0.81 -3.92
N LEU A 341 -5.32 0.99 -2.60
CA LEU A 341 -5.67 0.02 -1.56
C LEU A 341 -6.84 0.53 -0.72
N ASP A 342 -7.79 -0.33 -0.41
CA ASP A 342 -8.94 0.00 0.44
C ASP A 342 -9.30 -1.12 1.43
N ASN A 343 -9.97 -0.77 2.54
CA ASN A 343 -10.53 -1.69 3.53
C ASN A 343 -9.57 -2.76 4.06
N GLY A 344 -8.45 -2.33 4.66
CA GLY A 344 -7.52 -3.22 5.36
C GLY A 344 -6.59 -4.02 4.45
N SER A 345 -6.21 -3.45 3.32
CA SER A 345 -5.34 -4.09 2.33
C SER A 345 -3.88 -3.72 2.51
N ASN A 346 -2.98 -4.63 2.14
CA ASN A 346 -1.54 -4.51 2.36
C ASN A 346 -0.80 -4.44 1.03
N LEU A 347 0.14 -3.50 0.91
CA LEU A 347 1.13 -3.43 -0.16
C LEU A 347 2.53 -3.55 0.45
N THR A 348 3.33 -4.47 -0.07
CA THR A 348 4.76 -4.61 0.24
C THR A 348 5.58 -4.35 -1.01
N ILE A 349 6.56 -3.45 -0.90
CA ILE A 349 7.50 -3.08 -1.95
C ILE A 349 8.89 -3.49 -1.48
N SER A 350 9.63 -4.21 -2.30
CA SER A 350 10.97 -4.71 -2.01
C SER A 350 11.83 -4.77 -3.28
N GLY A 351 13.15 -4.86 -3.13
CA GLY A 351 14.07 -4.85 -4.27
C GLY A 351 14.30 -3.43 -4.81
N ASP A 352 15.54 -3.11 -5.15
CA ASP A 352 15.96 -1.76 -5.54
C ASP A 352 15.46 -1.38 -6.94
N ALA A 353 15.15 -2.38 -7.78
CA ALA A 353 14.63 -2.16 -9.12
C ALA A 353 13.10 -1.98 -9.15
N THR A 354 12.41 -2.13 -8.02
CA THR A 354 10.96 -1.89 -7.97
C THR A 354 10.67 -0.41 -8.18
N GLU A 355 9.81 -0.07 -9.13
CA GLU A 355 9.43 1.30 -9.45
C GLU A 355 7.91 1.41 -9.58
N ILE A 356 7.27 2.37 -8.89
CA ILE A 356 5.86 2.70 -9.08
C ILE A 356 5.75 4.15 -9.52
N THR A 357 5.37 4.39 -10.77
CA THR A 357 5.30 5.71 -11.39
C THR A 357 3.86 6.04 -11.79
N ALA A 358 3.36 7.21 -11.42
CA ALA A 358 2.09 7.75 -11.92
C ALA A 358 2.32 8.91 -12.91
N THR A 359 1.65 8.86 -14.07
CA THR A 359 1.84 9.83 -15.17
C THR A 359 0.96 11.07 -15.08
N SER A 360 -0.13 11.05 -14.30
CA SER A 360 -1.05 12.21 -14.19
C SER A 360 -1.71 12.36 -12.81
N GLY A 361 -1.26 11.61 -11.80
CA GLY A 361 -1.83 11.69 -10.45
C GLY A 361 -0.97 11.03 -9.36
N ARG A 362 -1.61 10.24 -8.50
CA ARG A 362 -0.96 9.60 -7.34
C ARG A 362 -0.33 8.28 -7.73
N ALA A 363 0.85 7.97 -7.23
CA ALA A 363 1.40 6.63 -7.40
C ALA A 363 0.66 5.63 -6.51
N VAL A 364 0.52 5.93 -5.21
CA VAL A 364 -0.09 5.05 -4.21
C VAL A 364 -1.18 5.79 -3.42
N ASP A 365 -2.37 5.21 -3.32
CA ASP A 365 -3.49 5.72 -2.51
C ASP A 365 -3.96 4.66 -1.50
N LEU A 366 -3.94 4.98 -0.20
CA LEU A 366 -4.30 4.08 0.89
C LEU A 366 -5.52 4.58 1.64
N GLU A 367 -6.59 3.80 1.66
CA GLU A 367 -7.84 4.13 2.36
C GLU A 367 -8.29 3.04 3.36
N ARG A 368 -9.06 3.46 4.38
CA ARG A 368 -9.81 2.61 5.32
C ARG A 368 -8.98 1.50 5.95
N GLY A 369 -7.91 1.87 6.67
CA GLY A 369 -7.09 0.93 7.44
C GLY A 369 -6.10 0.10 6.62
N SER A 370 -5.81 0.52 5.38
CA SER A 370 -4.82 -0.14 4.52
C SER A 370 -3.39 0.16 4.96
N ARG A 371 -2.42 -0.65 4.53
CA ARG A 371 -1.02 -0.55 4.94
C ARG A 371 -0.08 -0.63 3.74
N LEU A 372 0.94 0.24 3.73
CA LEU A 372 2.10 0.14 2.86
C LEU A 372 3.35 -0.17 3.68
N VAL A 373 4.16 -1.10 3.20
CA VAL A 373 5.51 -1.39 3.70
C VAL A 373 6.49 -1.26 2.54
N MET A 374 7.43 -0.32 2.62
CA MET A 374 8.53 -0.14 1.67
C MET A 374 9.83 -0.59 2.31
N LEU A 375 10.47 -1.58 1.69
CA LEU A 375 11.79 -2.09 2.07
C LEU A 375 12.90 -1.62 1.11
N GLY A 376 12.52 -1.06 -0.04
CA GLY A 376 13.38 -0.63 -1.14
C GLY A 376 12.55 -0.05 -2.30
N GLY A 377 13.19 0.15 -3.45
CA GLY A 377 12.52 0.62 -4.68
C GLY A 377 12.22 2.12 -4.72
N THR A 378 11.49 2.57 -5.74
CA THR A 378 11.17 3.98 -6.00
C THR A 378 9.67 4.20 -6.23
N ILE A 379 9.09 5.24 -5.63
CA ILE A 379 7.72 5.69 -5.92
C ILE A 379 7.79 7.11 -6.52
N ARG A 380 7.24 7.31 -7.72
CA ARG A 380 7.29 8.58 -8.47
C ARG A 380 5.91 9.09 -8.85
N ALA A 381 5.69 10.40 -8.77
CA ALA A 381 4.56 11.06 -9.44
C ALA A 381 5.05 12.04 -10.51
N ALA A 382 4.23 12.24 -11.54
CA ALA A 382 4.53 13.11 -12.66
C ALA A 382 4.78 14.57 -12.27
N ALA A 383 5.64 15.19 -13.10
CA ALA A 383 6.24 16.51 -12.97
C ALA A 383 5.31 17.71 -13.15
N ASP A 384 4.03 17.47 -13.40
CA ASP A 384 3.03 18.50 -13.70
C ASP A 384 1.77 18.38 -12.83
N THR A 385 1.79 17.44 -11.88
CA THR A 385 0.63 17.18 -11.01
C THR A 385 0.81 17.82 -9.64
N SER A 386 -0.27 18.38 -9.08
CA SER A 386 -0.33 18.75 -7.65
C SER A 386 -0.65 17.58 -6.73
N ALA A 387 -0.77 16.39 -7.31
CA ALA A 387 -1.07 15.18 -6.60
C ALA A 387 0.15 14.68 -5.83
N SER A 388 -0.09 14.19 -4.62
CA SER A 388 0.95 13.51 -3.85
C SER A 388 1.24 12.13 -4.43
N PRO A 389 2.52 11.75 -4.64
CA PRO A 389 2.93 10.39 -4.93
C PRO A 389 2.26 9.39 -4.00
N ILE A 390 2.24 9.67 -2.70
CA ILE A 390 1.56 8.84 -1.70
C ILE A 390 0.48 9.63 -0.98
N ARG A 391 -0.75 9.09 -0.94
CA ARG A 391 -1.80 9.51 -0.03
C ARG A 391 -2.14 8.41 0.97
N VAL A 392 -2.30 8.81 2.22
CA VAL A 392 -2.73 7.94 3.33
C VAL A 392 -3.94 8.57 4.00
N ASP A 393 -5.05 7.83 4.11
CA ASP A 393 -6.31 8.34 4.68
C ASP A 393 -7.07 7.27 5.48
N ARG A 394 -7.97 7.73 6.35
CA ARG A 394 -8.94 6.92 7.13
C ARG A 394 -8.31 5.75 7.91
N GLY A 395 -7.32 6.04 8.76
CA GLY A 395 -6.71 5.04 9.64
C GLY A 395 -5.71 4.11 8.96
N SER A 396 -5.33 4.38 7.71
CA SER A 396 -4.28 3.67 7.00
C SER A 396 -2.88 4.00 7.55
N SER A 397 -1.89 3.18 7.22
CA SER A 397 -0.52 3.30 7.73
C SER A 397 0.55 3.09 6.65
N VAL A 398 1.69 3.75 6.82
CA VAL A 398 2.86 3.62 5.94
C VAL A 398 4.09 3.35 6.79
N PHE A 399 4.89 2.37 6.38
CA PHE A 399 6.16 1.99 6.97
C PHE A 399 7.23 2.05 5.88
N ILE A 400 8.21 2.94 6.02
CA ILE A 400 9.32 3.07 5.05
C ILE A 400 10.59 2.70 5.80
N HIS A 401 11.19 1.57 5.41
CA HIS A 401 12.48 1.08 5.92
C HIS A 401 13.62 1.31 4.91
N GLY A 402 13.29 1.65 3.65
CA GLY A 402 14.24 1.86 2.56
C GLY A 402 13.53 2.27 1.27
N GLY A 403 14.31 2.72 0.27
CA GLY A 403 13.81 3.19 -1.02
C GLY A 403 13.68 4.71 -1.14
N VAL A 404 13.19 5.17 -2.29
CA VAL A 404 13.09 6.59 -2.68
C VAL A 404 11.65 6.96 -3.01
N ILE A 405 11.16 8.07 -2.46
CA ILE A 405 9.91 8.70 -2.91
C ILE A 405 10.28 9.99 -3.63
N GLU A 406 9.93 10.08 -4.90
CA GLU A 406 10.27 11.22 -5.75
C GLU A 406 9.01 11.94 -6.22
N LYS A 407 8.96 13.25 -5.97
CA LYS A 407 8.09 14.16 -6.69
C LYS A 407 8.95 15.01 -7.60
N ALA A 408 8.94 14.69 -8.89
CA ALA A 408 9.46 15.59 -9.92
C ALA A 408 8.52 16.80 -10.03
N ASN A 409 9.08 17.99 -10.30
CA ASN A 409 8.52 19.33 -10.58
C ASN A 409 7.01 19.62 -10.32
N GLY A 410 6.68 20.87 -9.98
CA GLY A 410 5.31 21.33 -9.73
C GLY A 410 4.85 21.24 -8.27
N GLY A 411 4.08 22.22 -7.80
CA GLY A 411 3.68 22.33 -6.39
C GLY A 411 2.79 21.18 -5.90
N GLY A 412 3.01 20.71 -4.68
CA GLY A 412 2.36 19.49 -4.18
C GLY A 412 2.97 18.96 -2.89
N ARG A 413 2.72 17.70 -2.53
CA ARG A 413 3.32 17.08 -1.32
C ARG A 413 3.84 15.70 -1.66
N ALA A 414 5.06 15.29 -1.32
CA ALA A 414 5.53 13.93 -1.62
C ALA A 414 4.72 12.88 -0.83
N VAL A 415 4.44 13.15 0.45
CA VAL A 415 3.58 12.31 1.30
C VAL A 415 2.49 13.16 1.98
N ALA A 416 1.22 12.82 1.75
CA ALA A 416 0.08 13.49 2.37
C ALA A 416 -0.69 12.59 3.34
N LEU A 417 -0.79 13.02 4.61
CA LEU A 417 -1.35 12.27 5.73
C LEU A 417 -2.59 12.93 6.33
N ASN A 418 -3.62 12.13 6.62
CA ASN A 418 -4.89 12.59 7.19
C ASN A 418 -5.55 11.52 8.09
N ARG A 419 -5.55 11.75 9.41
CA ARG A 419 -6.00 10.77 10.44
C ARG A 419 -5.27 9.43 10.35
N THR A 420 -3.94 9.48 10.26
CA THR A 420 -3.11 8.29 9.99
C THR A 420 -1.92 8.18 10.94
N HIS A 421 -1.29 7.01 10.90
CA HIS A 421 -0.04 6.73 11.61
C HIS A 421 1.04 6.32 10.59
N THR A 422 2.15 7.04 10.57
CA THR A 422 3.28 6.78 9.66
C THR A 422 4.56 6.60 10.45
N VAL A 423 5.36 5.59 10.09
CA VAL A 423 6.69 5.36 10.65
C VAL A 423 7.70 5.34 9.52
N MET A 424 8.76 6.13 9.65
CA MET A 424 9.92 6.14 8.77
C MET A 424 11.14 5.74 9.60
N ASP A 425 11.80 4.67 9.18
CA ASP A 425 12.97 4.07 9.85
C ASP A 425 14.04 3.87 8.76
N GLY A 426 14.66 4.98 8.34
CA GLY A 426 15.47 5.09 7.12
C GLY A 426 14.71 5.57 5.86
N GLY A 427 15.33 5.43 4.68
CA GLY A 427 14.78 5.84 3.39
C GLY A 427 14.94 7.33 3.04
N THR A 428 14.64 7.69 1.79
CA THR A 428 14.83 9.07 1.28
C THR A 428 13.56 9.61 0.62
N ILE A 429 13.16 10.83 0.98
CA ILE A 429 12.11 11.60 0.28
C ILE A 429 12.79 12.73 -0.49
N LEU A 430 12.60 12.74 -1.81
CA LEU A 430 13.06 13.79 -2.71
C LEU A 430 11.84 14.53 -3.25
N THR A 431 11.74 15.82 -2.96
CA THR A 431 10.61 16.65 -3.39
C THR A 431 11.13 17.85 -4.15
N ALA A 432 10.69 18.06 -5.39
CA ALA A 432 11.08 19.22 -6.20
C ALA A 432 9.86 19.98 -6.73
N GLY A 433 9.91 21.31 -6.69
CA GLY A 433 8.93 22.22 -7.27
C GLY A 433 8.45 23.31 -6.31
N ASP A 434 7.98 24.44 -6.86
CA ASP A 434 7.52 25.57 -6.07
C ASP A 434 6.27 25.19 -5.25
N ASN A 435 6.20 25.62 -3.98
CA ASN A 435 5.15 25.23 -3.03
C ASN A 435 5.07 23.73 -2.72
N ALA A 436 6.18 22.99 -2.85
CA ALA A 436 6.21 21.55 -2.61
C ALA A 436 6.57 21.22 -1.15
N SER A 437 5.92 20.21 -0.56
CA SER A 437 6.27 19.72 0.77
C SER A 437 6.75 18.27 0.76
N GLY A 438 7.84 17.95 1.47
CA GLY A 438 8.25 16.56 1.68
C GLY A 438 7.15 15.75 2.35
N ILE A 439 6.83 16.09 3.60
CA ILE A 439 5.69 15.51 4.32
C ILE A 439 4.69 16.58 4.72
N TYR A 440 3.41 16.28 4.51
CA TYR A 440 2.30 17.09 5.00
C TYR A 440 1.37 16.26 5.88
N SER A 441 1.30 16.63 7.15
CA SER A 441 0.52 15.97 8.19
C SER A 441 -0.67 16.79 8.65
N SER A 442 -1.85 16.18 8.73
CA SER A 442 -3.08 16.88 9.12
C SER A 442 -4.05 16.02 9.92
N ASN A 443 -4.96 16.67 10.65
CA ASN A 443 -6.10 16.06 11.36
C ASN A 443 -5.71 14.94 12.33
N SER A 444 -4.92 15.25 13.35
CA SER A 444 -4.48 14.29 14.38
C SER A 444 -3.70 13.10 13.83
N SER A 445 -2.91 13.31 12.79
CA SER A 445 -1.97 12.31 12.28
C SER A 445 -0.76 12.21 13.18
N ARG A 446 -0.11 11.05 13.21
CA ARG A 446 1.13 10.80 13.95
C ARG A 446 2.21 10.33 12.99
N ILE A 447 3.39 10.95 13.07
CA ILE A 447 4.56 10.54 12.31
C ILE A 447 5.70 10.28 13.27
N HIS A 448 6.40 9.17 13.08
CA HIS A 448 7.65 8.89 13.77
C HIS A 448 8.78 8.72 12.75
N PHE A 449 9.85 9.46 12.92
CA PHE A 449 11.07 9.39 12.10
C PHE A 449 12.21 8.86 12.94
N THR A 450 12.92 7.87 12.42
CA THR A 450 14.03 7.15 13.06
C THR A 450 15.03 6.67 12.01
N GLY A 451 16.18 6.13 12.44
CA GLY A 451 17.01 5.27 11.58
C GLY A 451 17.75 5.98 10.43
N GLY A 452 17.98 7.29 10.52
CA GLY A 452 18.73 8.04 9.50
C GLY A 452 17.93 8.39 8.24
N ALA A 453 16.60 8.48 8.34
CA ALA A 453 15.74 8.93 7.25
C ALA A 453 16.15 10.32 6.73
N SER A 454 16.10 10.53 5.42
CA SER A 454 16.48 11.81 4.78
C SER A 454 15.32 12.42 3.99
N ILE A 455 15.15 13.73 4.10
CA ILE A 455 14.22 14.51 3.28
C ILE A 455 15.02 15.62 2.60
N LEU A 456 15.01 15.65 1.27
CA LEU A 456 15.46 16.79 0.50
C LEU A 456 14.26 17.43 -0.19
N THR A 457 13.99 18.69 0.11
CA THR A 457 12.95 19.48 -0.57
C THR A 457 13.59 20.65 -1.31
N THR A 458 13.34 20.72 -2.62
CA THR A 458 13.82 21.79 -3.49
C THR A 458 12.65 22.58 -4.10
N GLY A 459 12.81 23.90 -4.27
CA GLY A 459 11.83 24.77 -4.93
C GLY A 459 11.50 26.05 -4.17
N ASP A 460 11.01 27.06 -4.87
CA ASP A 460 10.81 28.41 -4.30
C ASP A 460 9.39 28.62 -3.76
N ARG A 461 9.23 29.66 -2.93
CA ARG A 461 7.94 30.19 -2.51
C ARG A 461 7.29 30.98 -3.65
N ASP A 462 6.04 30.66 -3.98
CA ASP A 462 5.25 31.50 -4.89
C ASP A 462 4.75 32.76 -4.16
N ALA A 463 5.27 33.92 -4.55
CA ALA A 463 4.94 35.23 -3.97
C ALA A 463 3.45 35.62 -4.09
N THR A 464 2.64 34.93 -4.89
CA THR A 464 1.22 35.25 -5.09
C THR A 464 0.27 34.65 -4.04
N THR A 465 0.72 33.69 -3.23
CA THR A 465 -0.10 33.05 -2.19
C THR A 465 0.61 33.06 -0.85
N SER A 466 0.07 33.82 0.11
CA SER A 466 0.72 34.17 1.39
C SER A 466 0.91 33.01 2.39
N ALA A 467 0.70 31.75 1.99
CA ALA A 467 0.70 30.60 2.90
C ALA A 467 1.31 29.30 2.33
N THR A 468 1.94 29.35 1.16
CA THR A 468 2.60 28.17 0.58
C THR A 468 4.04 28.54 0.26
N GLY A 469 4.96 28.06 1.09
CA GLY A 469 6.35 27.89 0.70
C GLY A 469 6.60 26.42 0.39
N SER A 470 7.79 26.11 -0.11
CA SER A 470 8.29 24.74 -0.11
C SER A 470 8.77 24.39 1.31
N HIS A 471 8.44 23.21 1.81
CA HIS A 471 8.68 22.85 3.21
C HIS A 471 9.13 21.39 3.35
N GLY A 472 9.98 21.10 4.32
CA GLY A 472 10.44 19.72 4.57
C GLY A 472 9.30 18.92 5.17
N ILE A 473 8.87 19.33 6.38
CA ILE A 473 7.73 18.74 7.09
C ILE A 473 6.76 19.83 7.53
N VAL A 474 5.49 19.69 7.14
CA VAL A 474 4.38 20.55 7.59
C VAL A 474 3.42 19.76 8.45
N VAL A 475 3.06 20.29 9.63
CA VAL A 475 2.22 19.60 10.61
C VAL A 475 1.06 20.51 11.03
N ARG A 476 -0.18 20.04 10.83
CA ARG A 476 -1.40 20.83 11.07
C ARG A 476 -2.45 20.10 11.90
N PHE A 477 -3.30 20.88 12.56
CA PHE A 477 -4.54 20.41 13.21
C PHE A 477 -4.31 19.28 14.22
N ARG A 478 -3.57 19.58 15.29
CA ARG A 478 -3.29 18.64 16.40
C ARG A 478 -2.59 17.35 15.97
N SER A 479 -1.80 17.42 14.90
CA SER A 479 -0.97 16.29 14.48
C SER A 479 0.36 16.32 15.26
N ILE A 480 0.98 15.15 15.42
CA ILE A 480 2.22 14.99 16.17
C ILE A 480 3.28 14.40 15.25
N VAL A 481 4.47 14.99 15.24
CA VAL A 481 5.65 14.44 14.60
C VAL A 481 6.73 14.24 15.67
N ASP A 482 7.35 13.07 15.69
CA ASP A 482 8.48 12.75 16.56
C ASP A 482 9.64 12.31 15.68
N VAL A 483 10.66 13.16 15.58
CA VAL A 483 11.91 12.94 14.84
C VAL A 483 12.99 12.53 15.83
N ASP A 484 13.60 11.37 15.61
CA ASP A 484 14.68 10.80 16.42
C ASP A 484 15.80 10.31 15.49
N GLY A 485 16.66 11.23 15.06
CA GLY A 485 17.65 11.02 14.01
C GLY A 485 17.15 11.29 12.58
N GLY A 486 18.08 11.49 11.65
CA GLY A 486 17.80 11.78 10.24
C GLY A 486 18.28 13.16 9.78
N GLU A 487 18.20 13.40 8.47
CA GLU A 487 18.67 14.64 7.82
C GLU A 487 17.53 15.28 7.03
N ILE A 488 17.22 16.54 7.30
CA ILE A 488 16.23 17.30 6.54
C ILE A 488 16.93 18.47 5.89
N GLU A 489 17.05 18.42 4.58
CA GLU A 489 17.65 19.44 3.75
C GLU A 489 16.58 20.18 2.94
N ILE A 490 16.67 21.51 2.93
CA ILE A 490 15.88 22.37 2.05
C ILE A 490 16.78 23.25 1.21
N GLN A 491 16.49 23.26 -0.09
CA GLN A 491 17.12 24.15 -1.06
C GLN A 491 16.04 24.98 -1.77
N GLY A 492 15.91 26.27 -1.45
CA GLY A 492 14.90 27.16 -2.04
C GLY A 492 14.53 28.34 -1.15
N SER A 493 14.08 29.46 -1.73
CA SER A 493 13.74 30.69 -0.99
C SER A 493 12.34 30.66 -0.34
N GLY A 494 12.18 31.26 0.84
CA GLY A 494 10.90 31.48 1.53
C GLY A 494 10.34 30.28 2.31
N ASN A 495 11.21 29.37 2.75
CA ASN A 495 10.87 27.98 3.09
C ASN A 495 11.08 27.62 4.56
N PHE A 496 10.53 26.48 5.03
CA PHE A 496 10.74 25.97 6.41
C PHE A 496 11.11 24.48 6.41
N ALA A 497 12.23 24.08 7.05
CA ALA A 497 12.59 22.66 7.24
C ALA A 497 11.50 21.93 8.04
N LEU A 498 11.07 22.56 9.13
CA LEU A 498 9.97 22.10 9.98
C LEU A 498 8.95 23.22 10.19
N LEU A 499 7.67 22.93 9.95
CA LEU A 499 6.56 23.88 10.13
C LEU A 499 5.42 23.26 10.96
N SER A 500 5.21 23.77 12.18
CA SER A 500 4.11 23.37 13.06
C SER A 500 3.03 24.43 13.12
N VAL A 501 1.77 24.08 12.82
CA VAL A 501 0.65 25.03 12.86
C VAL A 501 -0.62 24.46 13.48
N ARG A 502 -1.47 25.33 14.02
CA ARG A 502 -2.85 24.99 14.47
C ARG A 502 -2.90 23.90 15.54
N GLY A 503 -2.24 24.15 16.67
CA GLY A 503 -2.22 23.27 17.84
C GLY A 503 -1.47 21.94 17.64
N SER A 504 -0.55 21.89 16.67
CA SER A 504 0.25 20.70 16.35
C SER A 504 1.54 20.65 17.15
N LEU A 505 2.20 19.49 17.19
CA LEU A 505 3.45 19.32 17.93
C LEU A 505 4.51 18.61 17.08
N ILE A 506 5.69 19.20 16.99
CA ILE A 506 6.89 18.54 16.47
C ILE A 506 7.83 18.31 17.64
N LYS A 507 8.36 17.09 17.76
CA LYS A 507 9.43 16.73 18.68
C LYS A 507 10.64 16.34 17.84
N VAL A 508 11.82 16.83 18.19
CA VAL A 508 13.06 16.47 17.51
C VAL A 508 14.09 16.01 18.55
N ARG A 509 14.76 14.91 18.26
CA ARG A 509 15.93 14.37 18.96
C ARG A 509 16.97 14.01 17.91
N ASN A 510 18.23 14.38 18.10
CA ASN A 510 19.37 13.96 17.26
C ASN A 510 19.22 14.16 15.73
N GLY A 511 18.42 15.11 15.26
CA GLY A 511 18.22 15.39 13.83
C GLY A 511 19.19 16.45 13.30
N ARG A 512 19.58 16.33 12.02
CA ARG A 512 20.35 17.35 11.30
C ARG A 512 19.44 18.13 10.35
N PHE A 513 19.52 19.45 10.38
CA PHE A 513 18.77 20.34 9.48
C PHE A 513 19.77 21.14 8.66
N ILE A 514 19.54 21.18 7.35
CA ILE A 514 20.37 21.92 6.41
C ILE A 514 19.45 22.80 5.59
N THR A 515 19.71 24.10 5.59
CA THR A 515 19.00 25.08 4.75
C THR A 515 20.01 25.83 3.90
N ASP A 516 19.66 26.09 2.64
CA ASP A 516 20.49 26.90 1.76
C ASP A 516 20.55 28.36 2.29
N PRO A 517 21.72 28.83 2.71
CA PRO A 517 21.90 30.12 3.37
C PRO A 517 21.79 31.33 2.43
N ASP A 518 21.96 31.12 1.12
CA ASP A 518 21.88 32.20 0.12
C ASP A 518 20.42 32.46 -0.32
N LEU A 519 19.47 31.73 0.27
CA LEU A 519 18.03 31.79 -0.02
C LEU A 519 17.29 32.09 1.29
N ASP A 520 16.16 32.83 1.25
CA ASP A 520 15.33 33.22 2.41
C ASP A 520 14.64 32.00 3.10
N SER A 521 15.40 30.99 3.48
CA SER A 521 14.95 29.71 4.00
C SER A 521 15.22 29.63 5.50
N TYR A 522 14.30 29.01 6.23
CA TYR A 522 14.32 28.93 7.69
C TYR A 522 14.34 27.47 8.13
N ASP A 523 15.02 27.16 9.24
CA ASP A 523 15.04 25.82 9.79
C ASP A 523 13.68 25.43 10.40
N ILE A 524 13.13 26.26 11.29
CA ILE A 524 11.97 25.88 12.12
C ILE A 524 10.97 27.04 12.22
N GLY A 525 9.68 26.73 12.00
CA GLY A 525 8.56 27.66 12.16
C GLY A 525 7.40 27.08 12.99
N ALA A 526 6.80 27.91 13.84
CA ALA A 526 5.64 27.55 14.65
C ALA A 526 4.60 28.68 14.67
N PHE A 527 3.35 28.39 14.29
CA PHE A 527 2.26 29.38 14.20
C PHE A 527 0.93 28.84 14.74
N ASP A 528 -0.05 29.71 15.05
CA ASP A 528 -1.41 29.33 15.48
C ASP A 528 -1.42 28.23 16.56
N GLU A 529 -0.80 28.44 17.73
CA GLU A 529 -0.68 27.44 18.82
C GLU A 529 0.13 26.17 18.46
N GLY A 530 0.81 26.14 17.30
CA GLY A 530 1.78 25.11 16.97
C GLY A 530 2.98 25.13 17.92
N MET A 531 3.48 23.96 18.28
CA MET A 531 4.65 23.78 19.13
C MET A 531 5.73 22.99 18.41
N VAL A 532 6.99 23.35 18.68
CA VAL A 532 8.18 22.54 18.36
C VAL A 532 8.97 22.36 19.66
N ARG A 533 9.36 21.13 19.98
CA ARG A 533 10.16 20.79 21.16
C ARG A 533 11.42 20.05 20.72
N LEU A 534 12.57 20.56 21.13
CA LEU A 534 13.88 20.00 20.84
C LEU A 534 14.37 19.28 22.10
N TYR A 535 14.84 18.04 21.98
CA TYR A 535 15.31 17.22 23.10
C TYR A 535 16.72 16.69 22.82
N GLY A 536 17.57 16.69 23.85
CA GLY A 536 18.88 16.04 23.81
C GLY A 536 19.87 16.77 22.89
N LEU A 537 20.42 17.89 23.37
CA LEU A 537 21.60 18.50 22.79
C LEU A 537 22.82 17.65 23.18
N ALA A 538 23.03 16.52 22.49
CA ALA A 538 24.35 15.89 22.47
C ALA A 538 25.26 16.71 21.52
N ASP A 539 26.58 16.54 21.63
CA ASP A 539 27.62 17.27 20.88
C ASP A 539 27.45 17.30 19.34
N ASP A 540 26.50 16.53 18.78
CA ASP A 540 26.17 16.43 17.34
C ASP A 540 24.84 17.10 16.93
N PHE A 541 24.09 17.78 17.83
CA PHE A 541 22.94 18.60 17.41
C PHE A 541 23.43 19.87 16.70
N THR A 542 23.60 19.77 15.39
CA THR A 542 24.06 20.88 14.55
C THR A 542 22.86 21.46 13.78
N VAL A 543 22.47 22.68 14.13
CA VAL A 543 21.68 23.53 13.23
C VAL A 543 22.70 24.33 12.43
N GLU A 544 22.99 23.87 11.21
CA GLU A 544 24.03 24.43 10.35
C GLU A 544 23.42 25.58 9.54
N VAL A 545 23.44 26.80 10.11
CA VAL A 545 23.07 28.03 9.41
C VAL A 545 24.33 28.57 8.73
N ASP A 546 24.62 28.14 7.50
CA ASP A 546 25.85 28.53 6.79
C ASP A 546 25.74 29.92 6.15
N GLY A 547 25.34 30.94 6.91
CA GLY A 547 25.25 32.32 6.40
C GLY A 547 26.57 32.76 5.76
N SER A 548 26.54 33.16 4.48
CA SER A 548 27.73 33.51 3.71
C SER A 548 28.38 34.82 4.23
N GLY A 549 29.17 34.68 5.28
CA GLY A 549 29.86 35.77 5.95
C GLY A 549 30.63 35.29 7.19
N VAL A 550 31.78 34.65 6.95
CA VAL A 550 32.83 34.26 7.92
C VAL A 550 32.74 32.83 8.49
N GLY A 551 33.23 31.84 7.71
CA GLY A 551 34.00 30.65 8.14
C GLY A 551 33.36 29.63 9.11
N PRO A 552 33.57 28.31 8.90
CA PRO A 552 32.93 27.29 9.74
C PRO A 552 33.51 27.34 11.16
N GLN A 553 32.63 27.53 12.15
CA GLN A 553 32.88 27.14 13.53
C GLN A 553 31.70 26.29 13.99
N PRO A 554 31.91 25.02 14.40
CA PRO A 554 30.87 24.27 15.08
C PRO A 554 30.47 25.04 16.34
N VAL A 555 29.19 25.34 16.49
CA VAL A 555 28.66 25.97 17.72
C VAL A 555 28.49 24.85 18.75
N SER A 556 29.55 24.57 19.51
CA SER A 556 29.43 23.84 20.77
C SER A 556 28.90 24.83 21.81
N LEU A 557 27.65 24.66 22.26
CA LEU A 557 27.07 25.49 23.30
C LEU A 557 27.64 25.06 24.66
N THR A 558 28.56 25.86 25.21
CA THR A 558 28.91 25.81 26.64
C THR A 558 28.15 26.86 27.43
N GLU A 559 27.83 26.54 28.68
CA GLU A 559 27.10 27.41 29.61
C GLU A 559 27.74 28.81 29.69
N GLY A 560 26.97 29.84 29.34
CA GLY A 560 27.40 31.25 29.38
C GLY A 560 27.93 31.85 28.08
N GLU A 561 27.88 31.15 26.94
CA GLU A 561 28.35 31.72 25.66
C GLU A 561 27.22 32.42 24.86
N GLN A 562 27.51 33.61 24.33
CA GLN A 562 26.59 34.37 23.49
C GLN A 562 26.64 33.87 22.04
N VAL A 563 25.50 33.39 21.53
CA VAL A 563 25.33 33.08 20.11
C VAL A 563 24.59 34.23 19.44
N SER A 564 25.26 34.90 18.50
CA SER A 564 24.62 35.83 17.58
C SER A 564 23.89 35.02 16.50
N LEU A 565 22.58 34.84 16.63
CA LEU A 565 21.74 34.39 15.52
C LEU A 565 21.66 35.55 14.52
N GLY A 566 22.44 35.47 13.44
CA GLY A 566 22.36 36.42 12.33
C GLY A 566 20.98 36.39 11.68
N ASP A 567 20.43 37.59 11.51
CA ASP A 567 19.32 37.99 10.62
C ASP A 567 18.06 37.12 10.58
N ILE A 568 17.20 37.25 11.60
CA ILE A 568 15.78 36.94 11.45
C ILE A 568 15.09 38.15 10.80
N TYR A 569 14.91 38.12 9.48
CA TYR A 569 14.06 39.08 8.76
C TYR A 569 12.62 38.55 8.62
N PRO A 570 11.58 39.24 9.11
CA PRO A 570 10.21 39.01 8.71
C PRO A 570 9.74 40.13 7.78
N ASP A 571 9.81 39.91 6.48
CA ASP A 571 9.13 40.78 5.51
C ASP A 571 7.64 40.40 5.44
N PHE A 572 6.87 40.88 6.41
CA PHE A 572 5.41 40.82 6.39
C PHE A 572 4.85 42.22 6.65
N ALA A 573 4.63 42.98 5.58
CA ALA A 573 3.81 44.18 5.66
C ALA A 573 2.38 43.81 6.13
N GLY A 574 2.09 44.02 7.43
CA GLY A 574 0.77 43.90 8.02
C GLY A 574 0.52 42.73 9.00
N ALA A 575 1.55 42.04 9.50
CA ALA A 575 1.37 41.05 10.56
C ALA A 575 1.29 41.70 11.97
N GLU A 576 0.33 41.28 12.78
CA GLU A 576 0.26 41.61 14.21
C GLU A 576 1.51 41.09 14.95
N PRO A 577 1.97 41.74 16.04
CA PRO A 577 3.10 41.27 16.81
C PRO A 577 2.86 39.83 17.30
N PHE A 578 3.82 38.94 17.05
CA PHE A 578 3.79 37.57 17.56
C PHE A 578 4.89 37.37 18.59
N SER A 579 4.53 36.66 19.66
CA SER A 579 5.47 36.17 20.66
C SER A 579 5.53 34.65 20.57
N GLY A 580 6.74 34.11 20.52
CA GLY A 580 7.00 32.67 20.49
C GLY A 580 7.91 32.26 21.64
N VAL A 581 7.74 31.04 22.13
CA VAL A 581 8.61 30.45 23.16
C VAL A 581 9.25 29.18 22.61
N ILE A 582 10.58 29.14 22.50
CA ILE A 582 11.34 27.91 22.24
C ILE A 582 11.73 27.35 23.60
N ALA A 583 11.15 26.22 23.99
CA ALA A 583 11.54 25.53 25.22
C ALA A 583 12.31 24.24 24.90
N GLY A 584 13.39 24.01 25.63
CA GLY A 584 14.21 22.80 25.55
C GLY A 584 14.77 22.42 26.91
N SER A 585 15.68 21.46 26.94
CA SER A 585 16.45 21.13 28.13
C SER A 585 17.92 20.96 27.77
N TRP A 586 18.82 21.49 28.59
CA TRP A 586 20.26 21.29 28.48
C TRP A 586 20.62 19.80 28.68
N SER A 587 21.86 19.44 28.37
CA SER A 587 22.35 18.05 28.46
C SER A 587 22.38 17.50 29.90
N ASP A 588 22.31 18.37 30.91
CA ASP A 588 22.16 18.05 32.33
C ASP A 588 20.69 17.86 32.77
N GLY A 589 19.73 18.15 31.90
CA GLY A 589 18.29 18.03 32.16
C GLY A 589 17.60 19.31 32.60
N GLU A 590 18.31 20.43 32.73
CA GLU A 590 17.71 21.72 33.13
C GLU A 590 16.88 22.32 31.98
N PRO A 591 15.62 22.70 32.21
CA PRO A 591 14.78 23.29 31.17
C PRO A 591 15.25 24.71 30.83
N PHE A 592 15.25 25.06 29.55
CA PHE A 592 15.38 26.46 29.11
C PHE A 592 14.13 26.88 28.33
N ALA A 593 13.85 28.18 28.32
CA ALA A 593 12.82 28.79 27.51
C ALA A 593 13.35 30.10 26.91
N LEU A 594 13.40 30.20 25.58
CA LEU A 594 13.69 31.41 24.83
C LEU A 594 12.38 32.04 24.40
N SER A 595 12.00 33.16 25.01
CA SER A 595 10.88 33.95 24.57
C SER A 595 11.38 35.03 23.61
N PHE A 596 10.81 35.09 22.41
CA PHE A 596 11.05 36.21 21.49
C PHE A 596 9.74 36.96 21.24
N THR A 597 9.85 38.28 21.14
CA THR A 597 8.76 39.18 20.79
C THR A 597 9.28 40.09 19.70
N ASN A 598 8.67 40.03 18.52
CA ASN A 598 9.02 40.93 17.44
C ASN A 598 8.21 42.24 17.58
N GLN A 599 8.90 43.38 17.71
CA GLN A 599 8.29 44.70 17.60
C GLN A 599 8.67 45.33 16.25
N TYR A 600 7.68 45.51 15.37
CA TYR A 600 7.86 46.27 14.14
C TYR A 600 8.20 47.74 14.45
N SER A 601 9.30 48.26 13.88
CA SER A 601 9.47 49.70 13.70
C SER A 601 9.97 49.98 12.28
N ASP A 602 9.30 50.88 11.57
CA ASP A 602 9.36 51.07 10.11
C ASP A 602 10.69 51.64 9.54
N GLU A 603 11.78 51.77 10.30
CA GLU A 603 12.98 52.47 9.80
C GLU A 603 14.36 51.81 10.05
N SER A 604 14.44 50.56 10.50
CA SER A 604 15.72 49.79 10.58
C SER A 604 15.45 48.29 10.72
N PRO A 605 16.35 47.37 10.30
CA PRO A 605 16.26 45.97 10.72
C PRO A 605 16.16 45.95 12.25
N GLY A 606 15.11 45.33 12.77
CA GLY A 606 14.93 45.17 14.20
C GLY A 606 16.11 44.38 14.75
N GLU A 607 16.94 45.00 15.58
CA GLU A 607 17.89 44.27 16.40
C GLU A 607 17.07 43.32 17.29
N ILE A 608 17.31 42.02 17.15
CA ILE A 608 16.90 41.07 18.19
C ILE A 608 17.76 41.40 19.40
N PHE A 609 17.16 42.06 20.37
CA PHE A 609 17.69 42.05 21.72
C PHE A 609 17.64 40.60 22.18
N LEU A 610 18.78 39.92 22.09
CA LEU A 610 19.12 38.96 23.11
C LEU A 610 19.08 39.78 24.40
N ALA A 611 17.99 39.65 25.15
CA ALA A 611 18.14 39.69 26.58
C ALA A 611 19.09 38.52 26.86
N GLY A 612 20.41 38.81 26.82
CA GLY A 612 21.36 38.01 27.54
C GLY A 612 20.69 37.78 28.87
N VAL A 613 20.61 36.50 29.26
CA VAL A 613 20.21 36.07 30.60
C VAL A 613 20.61 37.22 31.50
N ALA A 614 19.63 37.97 32.01
CA ALA A 614 19.93 38.90 33.09
C ALA A 614 20.76 38.03 34.02
N PRO A 615 22.00 38.43 34.39
CA PRO A 615 22.77 37.63 35.33
C PRO A 615 21.76 37.20 36.37
N ASP A 616 21.61 35.88 36.55
CA ASP A 616 20.76 35.24 37.54
C ASP A 616 20.45 36.29 38.61
N PRO A 617 19.19 36.76 38.80
CA PRO A 617 18.94 37.74 39.85
C PRO A 617 19.69 37.17 41.04
N GLU A 618 20.73 37.90 41.50
CA GLU A 618 21.61 37.38 42.55
C GLU A 618 20.69 36.72 43.55
N PRO A 619 20.87 35.42 43.87
CA PRO A 619 19.86 34.63 44.56
C PRO A 619 19.22 35.51 45.62
N ASP A 620 17.90 35.75 45.50
CA ASP A 620 17.22 36.83 46.22
C ASP A 620 17.76 36.85 47.64
N PRO A 621 18.32 37.98 48.13
CA PRO A 621 19.28 37.93 49.21
C PRO A 621 18.64 37.23 50.43
N GLY A 622 19.32 36.18 50.89
CA GLY A 622 18.79 35.26 51.91
C GLY A 622 18.23 36.00 53.13
N THR A 623 17.08 35.55 53.62
CA THR A 623 16.47 36.07 54.83
C THR A 623 16.67 35.12 56.00
N ASP A 624 16.86 35.68 57.20
CA ASP A 624 16.88 34.93 58.45
C ASP A 624 15.61 35.26 59.26
N THR A 625 14.74 34.26 59.47
CA THR A 625 13.51 34.39 60.25
C THR A 625 13.70 33.81 61.66
N THR A 626 13.42 34.62 62.69
CA THR A 626 13.36 34.17 64.09
C THR A 626 11.97 34.36 64.66
N LEU A 627 11.58 33.51 65.62
CA LEU A 627 10.23 33.49 66.18
C LEU A 627 10.27 33.57 67.71
N GLN A 628 9.46 34.47 68.27
CA GLN A 628 9.24 34.62 69.70
C GLN A 628 7.75 34.55 70.05
N SER A 629 7.43 33.94 71.19
CA SER A 629 6.10 34.00 71.82
C SER A 629 6.15 35.02 72.97
N LEU A 630 5.16 35.92 73.04
CA LEU A 630 5.07 36.89 74.14
C LEU A 630 4.51 36.29 75.43
N THR A 631 3.79 35.17 75.34
CA THR A 631 3.18 34.48 76.49
C THR A 631 3.45 32.97 76.38
N ASN A 632 4.43 32.46 77.15
CA ASN A 632 4.76 31.03 77.21
C ASN A 632 5.22 30.63 78.63
N PRO A 633 4.49 29.79 79.36
CA PRO A 633 3.27 29.08 78.96
C PRO A 633 2.04 30.01 78.86
N SER A 634 1.06 29.63 78.05
CA SER A 634 -0.26 30.28 77.91
C SER A 634 -1.38 29.40 78.48
N GLU A 635 -2.59 29.94 78.62
CA GLU A 635 -3.80 29.19 78.97
C GLU A 635 -4.62 28.80 77.71
N VAL A 636 -5.48 27.78 77.85
CA VAL A 636 -6.46 27.43 76.80
C VAL A 636 -7.44 28.59 76.58
N ASN A 637 -7.71 28.91 75.32
CA ASN A 637 -8.51 30.07 74.86
C ASN A 637 -7.90 31.44 75.22
N GLU A 638 -6.61 31.48 75.60
CA GLU A 638 -5.86 32.72 75.66
C GLU A 638 -5.30 33.04 74.28
N LEU A 639 -5.43 34.30 73.86
CA LEU A 639 -4.86 34.80 72.62
C LEU A 639 -3.36 35.04 72.81
N VAL A 640 -2.51 34.25 72.15
CA VAL A 640 -1.05 34.34 72.27
C VAL A 640 -0.48 35.07 71.08
N THR A 641 0.15 36.22 71.32
CA THR A 641 0.86 36.97 70.29
C THR A 641 2.23 36.36 70.03
N PHE A 642 2.47 36.02 68.77
CA PHE A 642 3.77 35.61 68.24
C PHE A 642 4.37 36.75 67.43
N VAL A 643 5.68 36.94 67.59
CA VAL A 643 6.46 37.95 66.90
C VAL A 643 7.52 37.23 66.07
N ALA A 644 7.45 37.40 64.75
CA ALA A 644 8.44 36.88 63.82
C ALA A 644 9.30 38.04 63.31
N GLU A 645 10.62 37.92 63.46
CA GLU A 645 11.59 38.90 62.98
C GLU A 645 12.29 38.32 61.75
N VAL A 646 12.10 38.96 60.60
CA VAL A 646 12.73 38.59 59.33
C VAL A 646 13.82 39.62 59.04
N SER A 647 15.07 39.17 58.96
CA SER A 647 16.22 40.05 58.76
C SER A 647 16.99 39.72 57.49
N ASN A 648 17.59 40.75 56.89
CA ASN A 648 18.44 40.63 55.72
C ASN A 648 19.57 41.68 55.82
N PRO A 649 20.79 41.38 55.37
CA PRO A 649 21.94 42.27 55.54
C PRO A 649 21.85 43.60 54.77
N ASP A 650 21.01 43.69 53.73
CA ASP A 650 20.98 44.80 52.78
C ASP A 650 19.73 45.69 52.94
N ALA A 651 18.55 45.10 53.17
CA ALA A 651 17.30 45.83 53.36
C ALA A 651 16.27 45.05 54.20
N PRO A 652 15.39 45.71 54.98
CA PRO A 652 14.36 45.01 55.74
C PRO A 652 13.32 44.36 54.80
N PRO A 653 13.00 43.05 54.96
CA PRO A 653 12.04 42.34 54.11
C PRO A 653 10.58 42.71 54.43
N VAL A 654 10.09 43.83 53.86
CA VAL A 654 8.78 44.41 54.22
C VAL A 654 7.64 44.06 53.28
N ASP A 655 7.96 43.48 52.12
CA ASP A 655 7.05 43.21 51.01
C ASP A 655 6.56 41.75 50.94
N GLY A 656 6.97 40.91 51.91
CA GLY A 656 6.46 39.54 52.05
C GLY A 656 5.40 39.37 53.14
N GLU A 657 4.96 38.13 53.31
CA GLU A 657 4.02 37.67 54.33
C GLU A 657 4.71 36.64 55.25
N VAL A 658 4.40 36.70 56.55
CA VAL A 658 4.77 35.63 57.49
C VAL A 658 3.55 34.81 57.86
N LEU A 659 3.64 33.50 57.66
CA LEU A 659 2.69 32.49 58.13
C LEU A 659 3.26 31.80 59.36
N ILE A 660 2.58 31.91 60.50
CA ILE A 660 2.94 31.21 61.75
C ILE A 660 2.00 30.03 61.92
N THR A 661 2.56 28.82 62.05
CA THR A 661 1.79 27.57 62.14
C THR A 661 2.21 26.75 63.35
N ALA A 662 1.22 26.28 64.12
CA ALA A 662 1.42 25.32 65.20
C ALA A 662 1.26 23.88 64.69
N THR A 663 1.97 22.93 65.30
CA THR A 663 1.88 21.48 65.00
C THR A 663 0.47 20.89 65.19
N SER A 664 -0.42 21.58 65.90
CA SER A 664 -1.82 21.20 66.09
C SER A 664 -2.77 21.74 65.01
N GLY A 665 -2.26 22.56 64.09
CA GLY A 665 -2.98 23.05 62.91
C GLY A 665 -3.53 24.47 63.05
N GLU A 666 -3.47 25.10 64.23
CA GLU A 666 -3.76 26.52 64.36
C GLU A 666 -2.67 27.36 63.69
N SER A 667 -3.08 28.38 62.94
CA SER A 667 -2.16 29.25 62.21
C SER A 667 -2.69 30.69 62.17
N CYS A 668 -1.77 31.65 62.04
CA CYS A 668 -2.08 33.05 61.75
C CYS A 668 -1.10 33.59 60.71
N SER A 669 -1.52 34.56 59.90
CA SER A 669 -0.64 35.23 58.95
C SER A 669 -0.63 36.74 59.13
N SER A 670 0.48 37.38 58.75
CA SER A 670 0.68 38.82 58.85
C SER A 670 1.43 39.31 57.62
N ASN A 671 0.91 40.35 56.97
CA ASN A 671 1.50 41.03 55.83
C ASN A 671 1.74 42.54 56.10
N GLU A 672 1.61 42.96 57.35
CA GLU A 672 1.83 44.35 57.78
C GLU A 672 3.00 44.42 58.77
N PRO A 673 4.26 44.37 58.30
CA PRO A 673 5.41 44.42 59.19
C PRO A 673 5.66 45.83 59.74
N THR A 674 6.30 45.87 60.91
CA THR A 674 6.94 47.09 61.42
C THR A 674 8.45 46.99 61.21
N VAL A 675 9.10 48.10 60.81
CA VAL A 675 10.52 48.10 60.47
C VAL A 675 11.38 48.54 61.65
N SER A 676 12.38 47.74 61.98
CA SER A 676 13.42 48.06 62.96
C SER A 676 14.80 47.85 62.34
N GLY A 677 15.36 48.89 61.72
CA GLY A 677 16.64 48.80 61.02
C GLY A 677 16.54 47.94 59.76
N LEU A 678 17.31 46.84 59.72
CA LEU A 678 17.34 45.86 58.63
C LEU A 678 16.43 44.64 58.89
N THR A 679 15.52 44.77 59.85
CA THR A 679 14.61 43.70 60.28
C THR A 679 13.17 44.16 60.11
N ALA A 680 12.36 43.31 59.49
CA ALA A 680 10.91 43.43 59.43
C ALA A 680 10.29 42.56 60.54
N VAL A 681 9.43 43.17 61.35
CA VAL A 681 8.80 42.53 62.50
C VAL A 681 7.32 42.31 62.20
N TYR A 682 6.95 41.05 62.08
CA TYR A 682 5.59 40.57 61.85
C TYR A 682 4.98 40.10 63.17
N SER A 683 3.72 40.41 63.42
CA SER A 683 3.02 39.97 64.63
C SER A 683 1.67 39.39 64.27
N CYS A 684 1.35 38.22 64.83
CA CYS A 684 0.02 37.64 64.73
C CYS A 684 -0.33 36.80 65.95
N ASP A 685 -1.63 36.62 66.16
CA ASP A 685 -2.19 36.01 67.36
C ASP A 685 -2.74 34.61 67.07
N ILE A 686 -2.42 33.64 67.93
CA ILE A 686 -3.00 32.28 67.89
C ILE A 686 -3.74 32.00 69.20
N GLU A 687 -4.99 31.52 69.10
CA GLU A 687 -5.77 31.01 70.23
C GLU A 687 -5.70 29.47 70.26
N PHE A 688 -5.15 28.91 71.34
CA PHE A 688 -5.02 27.45 71.47
C PHE A 688 -6.23 26.82 72.17
N GLN A 689 -6.85 25.83 71.54
CA GLN A 689 -8.08 25.20 72.04
C GLN A 689 -7.86 23.99 72.94
N SER A 690 -6.61 23.52 73.09
CA SER A 690 -6.31 22.36 73.92
C SER A 690 -4.94 22.43 74.59
N ILE A 691 -4.85 21.81 75.77
CA ILE A 691 -3.62 21.74 76.56
C ILE A 691 -2.53 20.92 75.85
N GLY A 692 -1.27 21.27 76.11
CA GLY A 692 -0.11 20.50 75.65
C GLY A 692 1.00 21.35 75.05
N SER A 693 2.08 20.66 74.67
CA SER A 693 3.24 21.24 74.00
C SER A 693 2.97 21.40 72.50
N ARG A 694 3.13 22.60 71.95
CA ARG A 694 2.96 22.92 70.53
C ARG A 694 4.29 23.36 69.92
N GLY A 695 4.73 22.72 68.84
CA GLY A 695 5.79 23.29 68.02
C GLY A 695 5.19 24.38 67.14
N VAL A 696 5.79 25.56 67.12
CA VAL A 696 5.36 26.70 66.32
C VAL A 696 6.51 27.15 65.44
N THR A 697 6.26 27.31 64.15
CA THR A 697 7.24 27.80 63.16
C THR A 697 6.68 29.02 62.45
N ALA A 698 7.54 29.95 62.08
CA ALA A 698 7.21 31.08 61.23
C ALA A 698 7.87 30.91 59.86
N GLU A 699 7.10 31.15 58.82
CA GLU A 699 7.49 30.99 57.42
C GLU A 699 7.33 32.32 56.70
N PHE A 700 8.43 32.92 56.25
CA PHE A 700 8.42 34.12 55.42
C PHE A 700 8.36 33.74 53.93
N SER A 701 7.41 34.29 53.19
CA SER A 701 7.19 34.01 51.77
C SER A 701 6.49 35.17 51.05
N GLY A 702 6.35 35.08 49.72
CA GLY A 702 5.51 36.02 48.95
C GLY A 702 6.13 37.40 48.70
N SER A 703 7.44 37.57 48.95
CA SER A 703 8.20 38.75 48.52
C SER A 703 8.64 38.60 47.05
N ASP A 704 8.70 39.72 46.34
CA ASP A 704 9.25 39.79 44.97
C ASP A 704 10.79 40.03 44.98
N PHE A 705 11.41 40.22 46.14
CA PHE A 705 12.79 40.70 46.31
C PHE A 705 13.64 39.94 47.33
N PHE A 706 13.08 38.97 48.06
CA PHE A 706 13.77 38.27 49.15
C PHE A 706 13.43 36.78 49.15
N ASP A 707 14.46 35.95 49.40
CA ASP A 707 14.30 34.51 49.50
C ASP A 707 13.41 34.10 50.67
N HIS A 708 12.73 32.96 50.49
CA HIS A 708 11.96 32.29 51.52
C HIS A 708 12.83 31.84 52.70
N SER A 709 12.33 32.00 53.93
CA SER A 709 12.97 31.46 55.12
C SER A 709 11.97 30.95 56.15
N THR A 710 12.41 29.99 56.97
CA THR A 710 11.60 29.38 58.03
C THR A 710 12.37 29.43 59.34
N SER A 711 11.69 29.80 60.44
CA SER A 711 12.28 29.81 61.77
C SER A 711 12.53 28.41 62.33
N ASP A 712 13.41 28.31 63.31
CA ASP A 712 13.43 27.15 64.21
C ASP A 712 12.07 26.98 64.92
N ALA A 713 11.72 25.73 65.25
CA ALA A 713 10.49 25.42 65.96
C ALA A 713 10.54 25.88 67.42
N LEU A 714 9.70 26.86 67.77
CA LEU A 714 9.47 27.32 69.14
C LEU A 714 8.47 26.40 69.85
N ILE A 715 8.79 25.93 71.05
CA ILE A 715 7.87 25.13 71.85
C ILE A 715 6.99 26.03 72.73
N GLN A 716 5.70 26.13 72.39
CA GLN A 716 4.66 26.80 73.19
C GLN A 716 3.99 25.80 74.15
N GLN A 717 3.98 26.11 75.45
CA GLN A 717 3.26 25.31 76.46
C GLN A 717 1.87 25.89 76.72
N VAL A 718 0.82 25.09 76.52
CA VAL A 718 -0.56 25.48 76.80
C VAL A 718 -1.08 24.74 78.02
N ASN A 719 -1.39 25.48 79.08
CA ASN A 719 -1.88 24.99 80.36
C ASN A 719 -3.40 25.18 80.48
N ILE A 720 -4.02 24.45 81.40
CA ILE A 720 -5.39 24.73 81.82
C ILE A 720 -5.37 25.88 82.83
N GLY A 721 -6.08 26.97 82.54
CA GLY A 721 -6.32 28.04 83.49
C GLY A 721 -7.13 27.50 84.67
N LEU A 722 -6.44 27.22 85.78
CA LEU A 722 -7.06 26.70 86.98
C LEU A 722 -7.62 27.89 87.76
N PHE A 723 -8.89 28.24 87.48
CA PHE A 723 -9.66 29.13 88.35
C PHE A 723 -9.78 28.48 89.73
N ILE A 724 -8.83 28.76 90.63
CA ILE A 724 -9.03 28.55 92.07
C ILE A 724 -9.90 29.71 92.53
N ASP A 725 -11.22 29.61 92.28
CA ASP A 725 -12.16 30.43 93.01
C ASP A 725 -12.07 30.04 94.48
N ARG A 726 -11.97 31.06 95.32
CA ARG A 726 -11.80 30.92 96.76
C ARG A 726 -13.01 30.18 97.32
N PHE A 727 -12.84 28.94 97.75
CA PHE A 727 -13.71 28.38 98.80
C PHE A 727 -13.39 29.12 100.11
N GLU A 728 -13.97 30.30 100.26
CA GLU A 728 -14.05 31.00 101.53
C GLU A 728 -15.04 30.22 102.42
N ALA A 729 -14.52 29.59 103.47
CA ALA A 729 -15.34 28.90 104.46
C ALA A 729 -16.29 29.91 105.15
N PRO A 730 -17.55 29.54 105.42
CA PRO A 730 -18.52 30.48 106.00
C PRO A 730 -18.10 30.89 107.44
N PRO A 731 -18.17 32.18 107.80
CA PRO A 731 -17.85 32.63 109.14
C PRO A 731 -19.03 32.33 110.09
N GLY A 732 -18.85 31.31 110.92
CA GLY A 732 -19.33 31.26 112.31
C GLY A 732 -20.83 31.08 112.59
N SER A 733 -21.07 30.38 113.70
CA SER A 733 -22.28 30.40 114.54
C SER A 733 -23.02 31.72 114.64
#